data_AF-A0A925ZZM6-F1
#
_entry.id   AF-A0A925ZZM6-F1
#
_cell.length_a   1.000
_cell.length_b   1.000
_cell.length_c   1.000
_cell.angle_alpha   90.00
_cell.angle_beta   90.00
_cell.angle_gamma   90.00
#
_symmetry.space_group_name_H-M   'P 1'
#
loop_
_entity.id
_entity.type
_entity.pdbx_description
1 polymer ?
#
loop_
_entity_poly.entity_id
_entity_poly.type
_entity_poly.pdbx_seq_one_letter_code
_entity_poly.pdbx_strand_id
1 'polypeptide(L)'
;MLRVAGSLSAFALLAACGSESIDGPSAAPATIRAGTGNGQTGEVGAVLAVPLSVTVSAADGKPVSNATVSWDVSPGGGSTSSGSTRTDGNGVTQVTWTLGANAGSARVTAQVGGVSPLIFTATAQPGTAAVIVSLPDVLSLGIGDTVTVTSSVRDQFGNELTGSPVAYSVPDPGVLSISGNGFVTALAQGTARVIAASSGRVDTVQVTVGAAGSSPCGATAVSPMTVGQVITTTSRLCLSGGTLNAEYAVIAFASSTSFASTTRFDIFGQGLVTPTAPLTAALSGGSAFDMGYGAFTGRETSPWLNRDAELARREIERKELTGLVDMAREEYAARNEENVDGLRRPAALRAVPKVGDVLKLNTQALQGCSNSALVDGVVKAVGTRSVLVADPGNPGGGYTDADYQSFVATFDTLVYPIGVENFGTPTNIGGNDRVILFLTKSVNQLTPPSSSFVIGGFFFSRDLYPKTARNGLLGCAGSNEAEMFYLLVPDPQGTINGNRRAIADVTRLNLGTIGHEFQHLINSSRRLYVNTGAAPNEETWLDEGLSHVAEELLYFRISGFGSRDNLNLANVGGTTSQNANFSSYMTQNFSRLYDRLRNPEVTSPYATNDSLSTRGAIWSFLRYAAGRQPVGGEPAFFRGLANATTTGLANLNSTLPNGQLATYLNDWAVATFADDFVGLPAAQLDDRYKFPSWNFRSIYPNLRITGPAPLGVYPLATRTLRSNVSQRLNLAGGGAGYLRFAVAPNRTGVVSVSTNGGPAATSIKFSVMRVR
;
A
#
# COMPACT_ATOMS: atom_id res chain seq x y z
N MET A 1 -12.63 -84.96 -37.35
CA MET A 1 -12.73 -85.47 -35.96
C MET A 1 -12.24 -84.35 -35.06
N LEU A 2 -13.14 -83.49 -34.59
CA LEU A 2 -13.83 -83.53 -33.29
C LEU A 2 -12.91 -83.28 -32.09
N ARG A 3 -13.37 -82.33 -31.26
CA ARG A 3 -12.96 -81.92 -29.88
C ARG A 3 -11.96 -80.75 -29.83
N VAL A 4 -12.38 -79.49 -29.64
CA VAL A 4 -13.24 -78.81 -28.62
C VAL A 4 -12.51 -78.55 -27.30
N ALA A 5 -12.30 -77.25 -27.04
CA ALA A 5 -12.43 -76.49 -25.78
C ALA A 5 -11.32 -75.42 -25.72
N GLY A 6 -11.53 -74.12 -25.56
CA GLY A 6 -12.67 -73.22 -25.39
C GLY A 6 -12.05 -71.83 -25.16
N SER A 7 -12.29 -70.87 -26.07
CA SER A 7 -13.05 -69.63 -25.84
C SER A 7 -12.26 -68.48 -25.18
N LEU A 8 -11.88 -67.47 -25.99
CA LEU A 8 -12.43 -66.08 -26.05
C LEU A 8 -11.95 -65.18 -24.87
N SER A 9 -11.48 -63.94 -24.99
CA SER A 9 -11.47 -62.88 -26.03
C SER A 9 -10.47 -61.80 -25.54
N ALA A 10 -9.56 -61.28 -26.37
CA ALA A 10 -9.67 -60.04 -27.16
C ALA A 10 -9.10 -58.75 -26.51
N PHE A 11 -8.17 -58.13 -27.25
CA PHE A 11 -7.68 -56.73 -27.25
C PHE A 11 -6.98 -56.14 -26.01
N ALA A 12 -5.68 -55.88 -26.16
CA ALA A 12 -5.05 -54.64 -25.68
C ALA A 12 -3.78 -54.35 -26.51
N LEU A 13 -3.76 -53.19 -27.19
CA LEU A 13 -2.55 -52.55 -27.69
C LEU A 13 -1.57 -52.36 -26.53
N LEU A 14 -0.32 -52.76 -26.70
CA LEU A 14 0.77 -52.37 -25.81
C LEU A 14 2.10 -52.27 -26.57
N ALA A 15 2.82 -51.20 -26.22
CA ALA A 15 4.24 -50.95 -26.37
C ALA A 15 4.76 -50.42 -27.72
N ALA A 16 4.82 -49.09 -27.81
CA ALA A 16 6.02 -48.40 -28.30
C ALA A 16 6.47 -47.40 -27.22
N CYS A 17 7.70 -47.57 -26.73
CA CYS A 17 8.38 -46.63 -25.85
C CYS A 17 8.75 -45.35 -26.62
N GLY A 18 8.31 -44.20 -26.10
CA GLY A 18 8.81 -42.88 -26.41
C GLY A 18 8.63 -42.04 -25.14
N SER A 19 9.73 -41.56 -24.59
CA SER A 19 9.83 -40.91 -23.28
C SER A 19 9.00 -39.63 -23.17
N GLU A 20 7.94 -39.65 -22.35
CA GLU A 20 7.44 -38.45 -21.68
C GLU A 20 7.99 -38.45 -20.25
N SER A 21 8.85 -37.47 -19.97
CA SER A 21 9.38 -37.22 -18.64
C SER A 21 8.25 -36.84 -17.69
N ILE A 22 7.96 -37.73 -16.74
CA ILE A 22 7.16 -37.43 -15.56
C ILE A 22 7.99 -36.45 -14.71
N ASP A 23 7.67 -35.16 -14.75
CA ASP A 23 8.27 -34.15 -13.88
C ASP A 23 7.94 -34.50 -12.42
N GLY A 24 8.98 -34.77 -11.62
CA GLY A 24 8.90 -34.91 -10.18
C GLY A 24 8.50 -33.61 -9.46
N PRO A 25 8.48 -33.57 -8.12
CA PRO A 25 8.14 -32.35 -7.39
C PRO A 25 9.06 -31.21 -7.84
N SER A 26 8.47 -30.16 -8.43
CA SER A 26 9.17 -28.95 -8.85
C SER A 26 10.03 -28.42 -7.68
N ALA A 27 11.34 -28.34 -7.89
CA ALA A 27 12.27 -27.86 -6.87
C ALA A 27 11.96 -26.40 -6.51
N ALA A 28 11.95 -26.07 -5.21
CA ALA A 28 11.64 -24.73 -4.76
C ALA A 28 12.67 -23.71 -5.32
N PRO A 29 12.22 -22.54 -5.84
CA PRO A 29 13.11 -21.45 -6.22
C PRO A 29 14.01 -21.03 -5.05
N ALA A 30 15.31 -20.90 -5.31
CA ALA A 30 16.27 -20.41 -4.32
C ALA A 30 17.04 -19.18 -4.82
N THR A 31 17.19 -19.04 -6.15
CA THR A 31 17.85 -17.88 -6.77
C THR A 31 17.11 -17.43 -8.03
N ILE A 32 17.17 -16.12 -8.28
CA ILE A 32 16.73 -15.47 -9.52
C ILE A 32 17.89 -14.61 -10.01
N ARG A 33 18.23 -14.71 -11.29
CA ARG A 33 19.35 -13.99 -11.91
C ARG A 33 18.90 -13.33 -13.20
N ALA A 34 19.44 -12.15 -13.49
CA ALA A 34 19.21 -11.46 -14.75
C ALA A 34 19.87 -12.23 -15.90
N GLY A 35 19.12 -12.46 -16.97
CA GLY A 35 19.63 -12.92 -18.26
C GLY A 35 19.96 -11.74 -19.17
N THR A 36 18.94 -11.14 -19.76
CA THR A 36 19.05 -10.05 -20.76
C THR A 36 18.19 -8.84 -20.40
N GLY A 37 18.43 -7.72 -21.08
CA GLY A 37 17.54 -6.55 -21.05
C GLY A 37 17.74 -5.56 -19.90
N ASN A 38 18.71 -5.78 -19.01
CA ASN A 38 19.01 -4.84 -17.93
C ASN A 38 19.85 -3.63 -18.41
N GLY A 39 19.61 -2.45 -17.86
CA GLY A 39 20.38 -1.23 -18.11
C GLY A 39 20.17 -0.62 -19.50
N GLN A 40 19.04 -0.90 -20.16
CA GLN A 40 18.75 -0.39 -21.50
C GLN A 40 18.46 1.12 -21.50
N THR A 41 18.62 1.74 -22.66
CA THR A 41 18.21 3.13 -22.90
C THR A 41 17.24 3.16 -24.07
N GLY A 42 16.17 3.97 -23.97
CA GLY A 42 15.19 4.16 -25.04
C GLY A 42 14.44 5.48 -24.88
N GLU A 43 13.72 5.92 -25.90
CA GLU A 43 12.84 7.08 -25.80
C GLU A 43 11.63 6.75 -24.91
N VAL A 44 11.10 7.75 -24.22
CA VAL A 44 9.83 7.63 -23.48
C VAL A 44 8.70 7.06 -24.37
N GLY A 45 7.90 6.16 -23.80
CA GLY A 45 6.82 5.48 -24.52
C GLY A 45 7.27 4.37 -25.48
N ALA A 46 8.58 4.20 -25.73
CA ALA A 46 9.08 3.19 -26.67
C ALA A 46 9.19 1.79 -26.03
N VAL A 47 9.01 0.76 -26.86
CA VAL A 47 9.34 -0.62 -26.50
C VAL A 47 10.86 -0.77 -26.49
N LEU A 48 11.42 -1.29 -25.40
CA LEU A 48 12.85 -1.57 -25.30
C LEU A 48 13.25 -2.71 -26.25
N ALA A 49 14.41 -2.55 -26.88
CA ALA A 49 14.86 -3.43 -27.97
C ALA A 49 15.12 -4.88 -27.51
N VAL A 50 15.56 -5.07 -26.27
CA VAL A 50 15.88 -6.39 -25.70
C VAL A 50 14.85 -6.72 -24.61
N PRO A 51 14.12 -7.84 -24.71
CA PRO A 51 13.25 -8.30 -23.62
C PRO A 51 14.04 -8.53 -22.32
N LEU A 52 13.38 -8.24 -21.19
CA LEU A 52 13.89 -8.61 -19.88
C LEU A 52 13.81 -10.13 -19.78
N SER A 53 14.89 -10.79 -19.37
CA SER A 53 14.84 -12.23 -19.09
C SER A 53 15.49 -12.56 -17.76
N VAL A 54 14.98 -13.59 -17.10
CA VAL A 54 15.52 -14.12 -15.84
C VAL A 54 15.72 -15.61 -15.92
N THR A 55 16.66 -16.11 -15.11
CA THR A 55 16.85 -17.53 -14.84
C THR A 55 16.54 -17.80 -13.37
N VAL A 56 15.71 -18.80 -13.10
CA VAL A 56 15.36 -19.26 -11.76
C VAL A 56 16.00 -20.62 -11.51
N SER A 57 16.71 -20.74 -10.39
CA SER A 57 17.40 -21.99 -10.01
C SER A 57 17.13 -22.36 -8.55
N ALA A 58 17.13 -23.66 -8.28
CA ALA A 58 17.00 -24.24 -6.95
C ALA A 58 18.32 -24.14 -6.17
N ALA A 59 18.30 -24.52 -4.88
CA ALA A 59 19.46 -24.42 -4.00
C ALA A 59 20.66 -25.30 -4.45
N ASP A 60 20.38 -26.37 -5.19
CA ASP A 60 21.39 -27.26 -5.79
C ASP A 60 21.91 -26.76 -7.16
N GLY A 61 21.47 -25.57 -7.59
CA GLY A 61 21.89 -24.94 -8.84
C GLY A 61 21.13 -25.40 -10.09
N LYS A 62 20.17 -26.34 -9.98
CA LYS A 62 19.38 -26.81 -11.12
C LYS A 62 18.30 -25.80 -11.53
N PRO A 63 17.91 -25.74 -12.82
CA PRO A 63 16.83 -24.89 -13.27
C PRO A 63 15.48 -25.30 -12.66
N VAL A 64 14.66 -24.31 -12.31
CA VAL A 64 13.28 -24.55 -11.86
C VAL A 64 12.33 -24.27 -13.01
N SER A 65 11.76 -25.32 -13.59
CA SER A 65 10.72 -25.22 -14.61
C SER A 65 9.38 -24.78 -14.01
N ASN A 66 8.58 -24.05 -14.79
CA ASN A 66 7.23 -23.61 -14.47
C ASN A 66 7.11 -22.68 -13.24
N ALA A 67 8.22 -22.10 -12.77
CA ALA A 67 8.22 -21.08 -11.72
C ALA A 67 7.52 -19.81 -12.24
N THR A 68 6.58 -19.27 -11.46
CA THR A 68 5.92 -18.00 -11.81
C THR A 68 6.81 -16.82 -11.40
N VAL A 69 7.16 -15.99 -12.36
CA VAL A 69 7.84 -14.71 -12.15
C VAL A 69 6.84 -13.58 -12.36
N SER A 70 6.60 -12.74 -11.36
CA SER A 70 5.81 -11.50 -11.50
C SER A 70 6.70 -10.30 -11.83
N TRP A 71 6.16 -9.38 -12.60
CA TRP A 71 6.85 -8.18 -13.10
C TRP A 71 6.12 -6.94 -12.62
N ASP A 72 6.74 -6.20 -11.70
CA ASP A 72 6.18 -4.99 -11.12
C ASP A 72 6.92 -3.76 -11.65
N VAL A 73 6.23 -2.90 -12.39
CA VAL A 73 6.81 -1.69 -12.98
C VAL A 73 6.66 -0.53 -12.01
N SER A 74 7.74 0.21 -11.75
CA SER A 74 7.66 1.42 -10.92
C SER A 74 6.69 2.46 -11.52
N PRO A 75 6.02 3.31 -10.71
CA PRO A 75 5.17 4.39 -11.21
C PRO A 75 5.84 5.22 -12.30
N GLY A 76 5.14 5.43 -13.41
CA GLY A 76 5.68 6.13 -14.58
C GLY A 76 6.82 5.42 -15.31
N GLY A 77 7.20 4.20 -14.90
CA GLY A 77 8.20 3.36 -15.55
C GLY A 77 7.69 2.61 -16.79
N GLY A 78 6.40 2.71 -17.08
CA GLY A 78 5.76 2.15 -18.27
C GLY A 78 4.98 0.88 -17.99
N SER A 79 5.11 -0.12 -18.86
CA SER A 79 4.36 -1.38 -18.77
C SER A 79 5.17 -2.55 -19.30
N THR A 80 4.88 -3.75 -18.79
CA THR A 80 5.35 -5.01 -19.37
C THR A 80 4.25 -5.65 -20.20
N SER A 81 4.63 -6.41 -21.23
CA SER A 81 3.69 -7.18 -22.07
C SER A 81 2.83 -8.18 -21.29
N SER A 82 3.27 -8.60 -20.10
CA SER A 82 2.49 -9.34 -19.11
C SER A 82 2.95 -8.96 -17.70
N GLY A 83 2.02 -8.96 -16.73
CA GLY A 83 2.34 -8.78 -15.31
C GLY A 83 2.96 -10.02 -14.64
N SER A 84 2.89 -11.18 -15.28
CA SER A 84 3.60 -12.39 -14.86
C SER A 84 3.90 -13.34 -16.02
N THR A 85 4.94 -14.15 -15.86
CA THR A 85 5.37 -15.16 -16.85
C THR A 85 5.83 -16.42 -16.14
N ARG A 86 5.98 -17.55 -16.84
CA ARG A 86 6.45 -18.82 -16.26
C ARG A 86 7.76 -19.26 -16.90
N THR A 87 8.66 -19.83 -16.10
CA THR A 87 9.93 -20.36 -16.60
C THR A 87 9.73 -21.62 -17.45
N ASP A 88 10.56 -21.77 -18.48
CA ASP A 88 10.66 -22.96 -19.31
C ASP A 88 11.46 -24.09 -18.61
N GLY A 89 11.71 -25.19 -19.32
CA GLY A 89 12.50 -26.33 -18.82
C GLY A 89 13.95 -25.98 -18.44
N ASN A 90 14.49 -24.86 -18.91
CA ASN A 90 15.81 -24.34 -18.54
C ASN A 90 15.74 -23.31 -17.40
N GLY A 91 14.56 -23.14 -16.79
CA GLY A 91 14.36 -22.16 -15.73
C GLY A 91 14.33 -20.72 -16.23
N VAL A 92 14.14 -20.49 -17.53
CA VAL A 92 14.20 -19.15 -18.14
C VAL A 92 12.81 -18.63 -18.46
N THR A 93 12.56 -17.34 -18.19
CA THR A 93 11.38 -16.62 -18.70
C THR A 93 11.74 -15.21 -19.13
N GLN A 94 10.93 -14.62 -20.01
CA GLN A 94 11.15 -13.27 -20.54
C GLN A 94 9.87 -12.45 -20.64
N VAL A 95 10.02 -11.12 -20.61
CA VAL A 95 8.93 -10.16 -20.84
C VAL A 95 9.42 -8.94 -21.61
N THR A 96 8.62 -8.45 -22.55
CA THR A 96 8.89 -7.18 -23.24
C THR A 96 8.51 -6.00 -22.33
N TRP A 97 9.37 -4.98 -22.25
CA TRP A 97 9.15 -3.77 -21.45
C TRP A 97 9.01 -2.53 -22.36
N THR A 98 7.90 -1.81 -22.20
CA THR A 98 7.64 -0.51 -22.81
C THR A 98 7.87 0.57 -21.77
N LEU A 99 8.73 1.56 -22.07
CA LEU A 99 9.02 2.67 -21.17
C LEU A 99 7.79 3.57 -20.98
N GLY A 100 7.70 4.21 -19.82
CA GLY A 100 6.65 5.18 -19.54
C GLY A 100 6.89 6.53 -20.21
N ALA A 101 5.95 7.45 -20.00
CA ALA A 101 6.02 8.81 -20.52
C ALA A 101 7.05 9.70 -19.78
N ASN A 102 7.71 9.18 -18.74
CA ASN A 102 8.64 9.92 -17.91
C ASN A 102 10.09 9.61 -18.28
N ALA A 103 10.83 10.63 -18.71
CA ALA A 103 12.28 10.56 -18.85
C ALA A 103 12.94 10.41 -17.47
N GLY A 104 14.09 9.71 -17.44
CA GLY A 104 14.84 9.36 -16.24
C GLY A 104 14.98 7.85 -16.06
N SER A 105 15.33 7.42 -14.85
CA SER A 105 15.44 6.00 -14.52
C SER A 105 14.06 5.37 -14.38
N ALA A 106 13.82 4.30 -15.14
CA ALA A 106 12.67 3.42 -15.00
C ALA A 106 13.12 2.09 -14.39
N ARG A 107 12.21 1.40 -13.68
CA ARG A 107 12.52 0.11 -13.03
C ARG A 107 11.40 -0.90 -13.25
N VAL A 108 11.80 -2.16 -13.42
CA VAL A 108 10.92 -3.33 -13.34
C VAL A 108 11.50 -4.29 -12.32
N THR A 109 10.67 -4.74 -11.40
CA THR A 109 11.06 -5.72 -10.38
C THR A 109 10.53 -7.08 -10.79
N ALA A 110 11.42 -8.02 -11.09
CA ALA A 110 11.11 -9.43 -11.30
C ALA A 110 11.12 -10.16 -9.95
N GLN A 111 10.03 -10.85 -9.63
CA GLN A 111 9.83 -11.53 -8.35
C GLN A 111 9.50 -12.99 -8.56
N VAL A 112 10.09 -13.88 -7.76
CA VAL A 112 9.75 -15.30 -7.68
C VAL A 112 9.68 -15.68 -6.20
N GLY A 113 8.68 -16.47 -5.81
CA GLY A 113 8.41 -16.78 -4.40
C GLY A 113 9.63 -17.38 -3.69
N GLY A 114 9.92 -16.88 -2.47
CA GLY A 114 11.01 -17.36 -1.63
C GLY A 114 12.40 -16.80 -1.96
N VAL A 115 12.52 -15.88 -2.94
CA VAL A 115 13.80 -15.33 -3.39
C VAL A 115 13.76 -13.80 -3.42
N SER A 116 14.84 -13.15 -3.00
CA SER A 116 14.99 -11.69 -3.11
C SER A 116 14.71 -11.20 -4.54
N PRO A 117 13.85 -10.19 -4.73
CA PRO A 117 13.51 -9.68 -6.04
C PRO A 117 14.72 -9.15 -6.83
N LEU A 118 14.67 -9.33 -8.14
CA LEU A 118 15.66 -8.80 -9.08
C LEU A 118 15.13 -7.53 -9.74
N ILE A 119 15.91 -6.45 -9.67
CA ILE A 119 15.54 -5.17 -10.27
C ILE A 119 16.24 -5.01 -11.61
N PHE A 120 15.44 -4.82 -12.65
CA PHE A 120 15.88 -4.30 -13.94
C PHE A 120 15.76 -2.78 -13.95
N THR A 121 16.76 -2.12 -14.53
CA THR A 121 16.74 -0.67 -14.75
C THR A 121 16.76 -0.37 -16.24
N ALA A 122 16.17 0.77 -16.61
CA ALA A 122 16.37 1.38 -17.91
C ALA A 122 16.42 2.90 -17.75
N THR A 123 17.00 3.57 -18.74
CA THR A 123 16.99 5.04 -18.85
C THR A 123 16.06 5.44 -19.98
N ALA A 124 14.96 6.10 -19.63
CA ALA A 124 14.08 6.74 -20.59
C ALA A 124 14.63 8.12 -20.95
N GLN A 125 14.87 8.37 -22.24
CA GLN A 125 15.28 9.66 -22.77
C GLN A 125 14.04 10.47 -23.16
N PRO A 126 14.06 11.81 -23.00
CA PRO A 126 13.01 12.68 -23.52
C PRO A 126 12.85 12.47 -25.03
N GLY A 127 11.61 12.61 -25.51
CA GLY A 127 11.34 12.64 -26.93
C GLY A 127 11.76 13.96 -27.58
N THR A 128 11.32 14.15 -28.83
CA THR A 128 11.62 15.37 -29.59
C THR A 128 11.03 16.64 -28.97
N ALA A 129 11.69 17.79 -29.17
CA ALA A 129 11.23 19.09 -28.66
C ALA A 129 9.81 19.43 -29.16
N ALA A 130 8.85 19.49 -28.24
CA ALA A 130 7.46 19.81 -28.54
C ALA A 130 7.10 21.25 -28.14
N VAL A 131 7.65 21.76 -27.04
CA VAL A 131 7.29 23.06 -26.47
C VAL A 131 8.47 23.67 -25.73
N ILE A 132 8.51 25.00 -25.59
CA ILE A 132 9.32 25.68 -24.58
C ILE A 132 8.38 26.23 -23.53
N VAL A 133 8.74 26.05 -22.25
CA VAL A 133 7.93 26.46 -21.11
C VAL A 133 8.73 27.41 -20.26
N SER A 134 8.29 28.67 -20.20
CA SER A 134 8.84 29.73 -19.37
C SER A 134 8.01 29.88 -18.10
N LEU A 135 8.70 29.89 -16.96
CA LEU A 135 8.09 30.06 -15.64
C LEU A 135 8.71 31.25 -14.89
N PRO A 136 7.88 32.03 -14.18
CA PRO A 136 6.41 31.97 -14.18
C PRO A 136 5.79 32.45 -15.50
N ASP A 137 4.52 32.10 -15.73
CA ASP A 137 3.71 32.45 -16.92
C ASP A 137 3.29 33.93 -16.93
N VAL A 138 3.00 34.50 -15.75
CA VAL A 138 2.68 35.91 -15.56
C VAL A 138 3.39 36.49 -14.35
N LEU A 139 3.98 37.68 -14.54
CA LEU A 139 4.68 38.46 -13.52
C LEU A 139 3.99 39.79 -13.23
N SER A 140 4.00 40.18 -11.97
CA SER A 140 3.69 41.53 -11.53
C SER A 140 4.85 42.03 -10.66
N LEU A 141 5.46 43.13 -11.07
CA LEU A 141 6.69 43.68 -10.48
C LEU A 141 6.46 45.15 -10.11
N GLY A 142 7.16 45.65 -9.09
CA GLY A 142 7.39 47.08 -8.91
C GLY A 142 8.71 47.50 -9.57
N ILE A 143 8.86 48.79 -9.89
CA ILE A 143 10.16 49.35 -10.34
C ILE A 143 11.26 48.94 -9.35
N GLY A 144 12.38 48.44 -9.87
CA GLY A 144 13.52 47.96 -9.11
C GLY A 144 13.45 46.50 -8.67
N ASP A 145 12.29 45.84 -8.79
CA ASP A 145 12.18 44.41 -8.53
C ASP A 145 12.98 43.60 -9.55
N THR A 146 13.49 42.46 -9.10
CA THR A 146 14.22 41.50 -9.93
C THR A 146 13.65 40.10 -9.78
N VAL A 147 13.68 39.33 -10.87
CA VAL A 147 13.19 37.95 -10.93
C VAL A 147 13.89 37.21 -12.05
N THR A 148 14.06 35.90 -11.92
CA THR A 148 14.58 35.08 -13.02
C THR A 148 13.42 34.36 -13.71
N VAL A 149 13.26 34.60 -15.01
CA VAL A 149 12.42 33.75 -15.86
C VAL A 149 13.24 32.52 -16.24
N THR A 150 12.76 31.34 -15.85
CA THR A 150 13.40 30.06 -16.19
C THR A 150 12.61 29.39 -17.30
N SER A 151 13.29 29.03 -18.39
CA SER A 151 12.65 28.36 -19.53
C SER A 151 13.25 26.99 -19.75
N SER A 152 12.39 26.01 -20.04
CA SER A 152 12.76 24.62 -20.28
C SER A 152 12.16 24.15 -21.59
N VAL A 153 12.97 23.54 -22.46
CA VAL A 153 12.47 22.86 -23.66
C VAL A 153 11.94 21.50 -23.24
N ARG A 154 10.71 21.15 -23.64
CA ARG A 154 10.04 19.92 -23.24
C ARG A 154 9.50 19.14 -24.43
N ASP A 155 9.44 17.82 -24.29
CA ASP A 155 8.75 16.93 -25.23
C ASP A 155 7.22 16.93 -25.02
N GLN A 156 6.48 16.14 -25.80
CA GLN A 156 5.02 16.07 -25.72
C GLN A 156 4.50 15.52 -24.37
N PHE A 157 5.35 14.89 -23.57
CA PHE A 157 5.02 14.34 -22.26
C PHE A 157 5.46 15.26 -21.10
N GLY A 158 6.09 16.41 -21.41
CA GLY A 158 6.58 17.36 -20.42
C GLY A 158 7.96 17.03 -19.85
N ASN A 159 8.69 16.08 -20.46
CA ASN A 159 10.08 15.80 -20.10
C ASN A 159 10.98 16.91 -20.59
N GLU A 160 11.92 17.31 -19.76
CA GLU A 160 12.86 18.38 -20.09
C GLU A 160 14.03 17.85 -20.95
N LEU A 161 14.27 18.52 -22.08
CA LEU A 161 15.44 18.31 -22.93
C LEU A 161 16.60 19.13 -22.37
N THR A 162 17.28 18.58 -21.36
CA THR A 162 18.39 19.23 -20.65
C THR A 162 19.50 19.66 -21.60
N GLY A 163 20.04 20.87 -21.39
CA GLY A 163 21.14 21.41 -22.21
C GLY A 163 20.70 22.15 -23.48
N SER A 164 19.39 22.21 -23.77
CA SER A 164 18.87 23.02 -24.88
C SER A 164 19.14 24.52 -24.64
N PRO A 165 19.86 25.22 -25.53
CA PRO A 165 20.14 26.64 -25.36
C PRO A 165 18.85 27.46 -25.51
N VAL A 166 18.62 28.41 -24.60
CA VAL A 166 17.47 29.32 -24.65
C VAL A 166 17.97 30.74 -24.93
N ALA A 167 17.41 31.37 -25.96
CA ALA A 167 17.61 32.78 -26.25
C ALA A 167 16.47 33.61 -25.63
N TYR A 168 16.84 34.61 -24.82
CA TYR A 168 15.90 35.55 -24.21
C TYR A 168 15.92 36.90 -24.92
N SER A 169 14.76 37.52 -25.06
CA SER A 169 14.64 38.89 -25.56
C SER A 169 13.48 39.64 -24.90
N VAL A 170 13.58 40.97 -24.86
CA VAL A 170 12.54 41.88 -24.39
C VAL A 170 12.29 42.92 -25.48
N PRO A 171 11.12 42.91 -26.15
CA PRO A 171 10.77 43.91 -27.15
C PRO A 171 10.60 45.33 -26.58
N ASP A 172 10.40 45.43 -25.26
CA ASP A 172 10.07 46.68 -24.54
C ASP A 172 11.21 47.11 -23.57
N PRO A 173 12.44 47.41 -24.07
CA PRO A 173 13.63 47.61 -23.23
C PRO A 173 13.55 48.85 -22.32
N GLY A 174 12.59 49.75 -22.55
CA GLY A 174 12.32 50.88 -21.65
C GLY A 174 11.56 50.49 -20.37
N VAL A 175 10.87 49.34 -20.37
CA VAL A 175 10.07 48.85 -19.24
C VAL A 175 10.82 47.79 -18.44
N LEU A 176 11.54 46.90 -19.13
CA LEU A 176 12.33 45.81 -18.52
C LEU A 176 13.71 45.68 -19.18
N SER A 177 14.68 45.18 -18.42
CA SER A 177 15.88 44.56 -19.00
C SER A 177 15.90 43.06 -18.71
N ILE A 178 16.59 42.29 -19.57
CA ILE A 178 16.82 40.86 -19.38
C ILE A 178 18.27 40.51 -19.72
N SER A 179 18.87 39.61 -18.95
CA SER A 179 20.18 39.02 -19.26
C SER A 179 20.04 37.74 -20.10
N GLY A 180 21.17 37.24 -20.63
CA GLY A 180 21.21 35.96 -21.36
C GLY A 180 20.81 34.72 -20.54
N ASN A 181 20.81 34.81 -19.21
CA ASN A 181 20.32 33.74 -18.31
C ASN A 181 18.91 33.97 -17.77
N GLY A 182 18.15 34.91 -18.36
CA GLY A 182 16.75 35.16 -18.00
C GLY A 182 16.53 36.00 -16.74
N PHE A 183 17.57 36.67 -16.22
CA PHE A 183 17.44 37.58 -15.08
C PHE A 183 16.82 38.91 -15.55
N VAL A 184 15.64 39.22 -15.02
CA VAL A 184 14.81 40.37 -15.37
C VAL A 184 14.92 41.44 -14.29
N THR A 185 15.05 42.70 -14.71
CA THR A 185 14.94 43.89 -13.84
C THR A 185 13.83 44.80 -14.35
N ALA A 186 12.94 45.23 -13.45
CA ALA A 186 11.88 46.19 -13.75
C ALA A 186 12.40 47.63 -13.74
N LEU A 187 12.26 48.34 -14.86
CA LEU A 187 12.87 49.67 -15.07
C LEU A 187 11.84 50.82 -15.00
N ALA A 188 10.68 50.66 -15.63
CA ALA A 188 9.66 51.69 -15.69
C ALA A 188 8.25 51.09 -15.63
N GLN A 189 7.27 51.89 -15.21
CA GLN A 189 5.87 51.46 -15.20
C GLN A 189 5.37 51.16 -16.61
N GLY A 190 4.58 50.09 -16.74
CA GLY A 190 4.01 49.67 -18.02
C GLY A 190 3.79 48.17 -18.11
N THR A 191 3.44 47.71 -19.30
CA THR A 191 3.35 46.28 -19.64
C THR A 191 4.45 45.93 -20.63
N ALA A 192 5.13 44.80 -20.40
CA ALA A 192 6.20 44.31 -21.26
C ALA A 192 6.14 42.80 -21.39
N ARG A 193 6.96 42.26 -22.29
CA ARG A 193 7.04 40.82 -22.53
C ARG A 193 8.47 40.32 -22.49
N VAL A 194 8.65 39.14 -21.90
CA VAL A 194 9.88 38.35 -22.04
C VAL A 194 9.60 37.23 -23.02
N ILE A 195 10.37 37.16 -24.10
CA ILE A 195 10.27 36.11 -25.12
C ILE A 195 11.44 35.16 -24.94
N ALA A 196 11.15 33.87 -24.75
CA ALA A 196 12.13 32.79 -24.74
C ALA A 196 11.99 31.95 -26.00
N ALA A 197 13.10 31.71 -26.71
CA ALA A 197 13.13 30.93 -27.93
C ALA A 197 14.19 29.82 -27.87
N SER A 198 13.83 28.62 -28.32
CA SER A 198 14.76 27.50 -28.48
C SER A 198 14.19 26.46 -29.44
N SER A 199 15.04 25.82 -30.23
CA SER A 199 14.63 24.69 -31.11
C SER A 199 13.43 24.99 -32.02
N GLY A 200 13.32 26.23 -32.52
CA GLY A 200 12.19 26.69 -33.34
C GLY A 200 10.87 26.88 -32.59
N ARG A 201 10.86 26.74 -31.26
CA ARG A 201 9.73 27.02 -30.37
C ARG A 201 9.94 28.34 -29.65
N VAL A 202 8.83 28.98 -29.28
CA VAL A 202 8.81 30.26 -28.56
C VAL A 202 7.76 30.20 -27.45
N ASP A 203 8.06 30.79 -26.30
CA ASP A 203 7.12 31.07 -25.22
C ASP A 203 7.29 32.51 -24.75
N THR A 204 6.23 33.09 -24.19
CA THR A 204 6.16 34.50 -23.82
C THR A 204 5.58 34.69 -22.43
N VAL A 205 6.38 35.30 -21.54
CA VAL A 205 5.93 35.71 -20.21
C VAL A 205 5.42 37.15 -20.27
N GLN A 206 4.19 37.35 -19.80
CA GLN A 206 3.62 38.69 -19.64
C GLN A 206 4.07 39.30 -18.32
N VAL A 207 4.52 40.56 -18.37
CA VAL A 207 5.02 41.28 -17.20
C VAL A 207 4.33 42.63 -17.08
N THR A 208 3.71 42.87 -15.93
CA THR A 208 3.17 44.18 -15.58
C THR A 208 4.06 44.83 -14.53
N VAL A 209 4.54 46.03 -14.80
CA VAL A 209 5.38 46.83 -13.89
C VAL A 209 4.57 47.98 -13.32
N GLY A 210 4.37 47.97 -12.00
CA GLY A 210 3.79 49.04 -11.21
C GLY A 210 4.84 49.95 -10.57
N ALA A 211 4.41 50.84 -9.66
CA ALA A 211 5.32 51.67 -8.87
C ALA A 211 6.26 50.80 -8.00
N ALA A 212 7.37 51.37 -7.55
CA ALA A 212 8.25 50.70 -6.59
C ALA A 212 7.45 50.23 -5.35
N GLY A 213 7.64 48.98 -4.92
CA GLY A 213 6.89 48.38 -3.81
C GLY A 213 5.48 47.87 -4.17
N SER A 214 5.10 47.84 -5.46
CA SER A 214 3.84 47.24 -5.91
C SER A 214 3.71 45.78 -5.47
N SER A 215 2.47 45.33 -5.29
CA SER A 215 2.17 43.96 -4.90
C SER A 215 2.53 42.96 -6.02
N PRO A 216 3.11 41.80 -5.69
CA PRO A 216 3.32 40.71 -6.65
C PRO A 216 2.00 40.07 -7.12
N CYS A 217 0.86 40.40 -6.50
CA CYS A 217 -0.44 39.91 -6.93
C CYS A 217 -0.96 40.59 -8.19
N GLY A 218 -0.45 41.76 -8.55
CA GLY A 218 -0.96 42.54 -9.68
C GLY A 218 -2.46 42.81 -9.51
N ALA A 219 -3.24 42.44 -10.52
CA ALA A 219 -4.70 42.57 -10.49
C ALA A 219 -5.44 41.45 -9.74
N THR A 220 -4.75 40.39 -9.30
CA THR A 220 -5.39 39.28 -8.56
C THR A 220 -5.79 39.75 -7.17
N ALA A 221 -7.08 39.64 -6.85
CA ALA A 221 -7.60 39.99 -5.53
C ALA A 221 -6.95 39.13 -4.44
N VAL A 222 -6.58 39.77 -3.33
CA VAL A 222 -6.06 39.09 -2.14
C VAL A 222 -7.16 38.19 -1.58
N SER A 223 -6.87 36.90 -1.43
CA SER A 223 -7.76 35.95 -0.76
C SER A 223 -7.57 36.06 0.75
N PRO A 224 -8.55 36.58 1.51
CA PRO A 224 -8.47 36.60 2.95
C PRO A 224 -8.61 35.16 3.45
N MET A 225 -7.63 34.69 4.24
CA MET A 225 -7.68 33.39 4.88
C MET A 225 -7.56 33.55 6.39
N THR A 226 -8.40 32.88 7.18
CA THR A 226 -8.19 32.75 8.63
C THR A 226 -7.30 31.54 8.92
N VAL A 227 -6.65 31.51 10.09
CA VAL A 227 -5.87 30.34 10.52
C VAL A 227 -6.79 29.11 10.53
N GLY A 228 -6.29 27.98 10.00
CA GLY A 228 -7.04 26.73 9.82
C GLY A 228 -7.89 26.67 8.55
N GLN A 229 -8.09 27.78 7.84
CA GLN A 229 -8.84 27.78 6.59
C GLN A 229 -8.06 27.09 5.48
N VAL A 230 -8.78 26.27 4.70
CA VAL A 230 -8.28 25.58 3.51
C VAL A 230 -9.09 26.05 2.30
N ILE A 231 -8.40 26.44 1.23
CA ILE A 231 -9.00 26.79 -0.06
C ILE A 231 -8.46 25.83 -1.10
N THR A 232 -9.34 25.16 -1.85
CA THR A 232 -8.93 24.37 -3.01
C THR A 232 -9.04 25.22 -4.28
N THR A 233 -7.99 25.27 -5.08
CA THR A 233 -7.90 26.04 -6.32
C THR A 233 -7.27 25.21 -7.45
N THR A 234 -7.35 25.70 -8.68
CA THR A 234 -6.65 25.14 -9.85
C THR A 234 -5.76 26.19 -10.53
N SER A 235 -5.58 27.35 -9.90
CA SER A 235 -4.94 28.52 -10.52
C SER A 235 -4.13 29.33 -9.51
N ARG A 236 -3.65 30.49 -9.98
CA ARG A 236 -2.99 31.54 -9.20
C ARG A 236 -3.84 31.97 -8.00
N LEU A 237 -3.21 32.11 -6.84
CA LEU A 237 -3.81 32.58 -5.58
C LEU A 237 -2.95 33.68 -4.97
N CYS A 238 -3.55 34.85 -4.72
CA CYS A 238 -2.92 35.93 -3.98
C CYS A 238 -3.26 35.82 -2.49
N LEU A 239 -2.25 35.94 -1.63
CA LEU A 239 -2.32 35.69 -0.19
C LEU A 239 -1.78 36.89 0.59
N SER A 240 -2.36 37.14 1.75
CA SER A 240 -1.94 38.23 2.64
C SER A 240 -0.96 37.74 3.70
N GLY A 241 0.02 38.57 4.07
CA GLY A 241 0.75 38.39 5.32
C GLY A 241 -0.12 38.70 6.54
N GLY A 242 -1.15 39.53 6.39
CA GLY A 242 -1.86 40.11 7.53
C GLY A 242 -0.97 41.10 8.29
N THR A 243 -1.30 41.39 9.55
CA THR A 243 -0.52 42.32 10.40
C THR A 243 0.70 41.68 11.05
N LEU A 244 0.80 40.35 11.03
CA LEU A 244 1.93 39.53 11.51
C LEU A 244 2.48 38.70 10.35
N ASN A 245 3.41 37.77 10.60
CA ASN A 245 3.81 36.79 9.58
C ASN A 245 2.69 35.76 9.43
N ALA A 246 2.16 35.59 8.22
CA ALA A 246 1.25 34.49 7.90
C ALA A 246 2.02 33.34 7.25
N GLU A 247 1.74 32.12 7.69
CA GLU A 247 2.34 30.92 7.13
C GLU A 247 1.28 30.05 6.46
N TYR A 248 1.70 29.42 5.37
CA TYR A 248 0.84 28.65 4.50
C TYR A 248 1.49 27.33 4.11
N ALA A 249 0.62 26.37 3.77
CA ALA A 249 1.01 25.14 3.12
C ALA A 249 0.23 24.99 1.81
N VAL A 250 0.92 24.55 0.75
CA VAL A 250 0.29 23.99 -0.44
C VAL A 250 0.35 22.48 -0.35
N ILE A 251 -0.82 21.85 -0.39
CA ILE A 251 -1.01 20.41 -0.46
C ILE A 251 -1.53 20.11 -1.86
N ALA A 252 -0.71 19.48 -2.68
CA ALA A 252 -1.10 19.04 -4.01
C ALA A 252 -1.39 17.53 -3.98
N PHE A 253 -2.54 17.11 -4.47
CA PHE A 253 -2.98 15.72 -4.47
C PHE A 253 -3.35 15.26 -5.88
N ALA A 254 -2.86 14.09 -6.29
CA ALA A 254 -3.20 13.49 -7.57
C ALA A 254 -4.45 12.61 -7.44
N SER A 255 -5.58 13.07 -7.97
CA SER A 255 -6.86 12.36 -7.96
C SER A 255 -6.98 11.26 -9.01
N SER A 256 -5.91 10.95 -9.75
CA SER A 256 -5.88 9.80 -10.65
C SER A 256 -6.01 8.52 -9.85
N THR A 257 -6.99 7.68 -10.20
CA THR A 257 -7.21 6.37 -9.62
C THR A 257 -6.23 5.30 -10.13
N SER A 258 -5.44 5.61 -11.16
CA SER A 258 -4.36 4.73 -11.64
C SER A 258 -3.03 5.10 -10.99
N PHE A 259 -2.47 4.22 -10.16
CA PHE A 259 -1.15 4.40 -9.56
C PHE A 259 -0.01 4.51 -10.60
N ALA A 260 -0.12 3.78 -11.72
CA ALA A 260 0.85 3.86 -12.81
C ALA A 260 0.91 5.24 -13.49
N SER A 261 -0.15 6.04 -13.36
CA SER A 261 -0.20 7.40 -13.91
C SER A 261 0.59 8.34 -13.01
N THR A 262 1.43 9.16 -13.61
CA THR A 262 2.18 10.22 -12.93
C THR A 262 1.86 11.56 -13.55
N THR A 263 1.64 12.58 -12.75
CA THR A 263 1.40 13.94 -13.21
C THR A 263 2.50 14.86 -12.72
N ARG A 264 3.17 15.54 -13.66
CA ARG A 264 4.23 16.53 -13.38
C ARG A 264 3.70 17.94 -13.55
N PHE A 265 4.01 18.81 -12.61
CA PHE A 265 3.62 20.22 -12.65
C PHE A 265 4.58 21.05 -11.80
N ASP A 266 4.56 22.35 -12.04
CA ASP A 266 5.46 23.31 -11.44
C ASP A 266 4.67 24.27 -10.55
N ILE A 267 5.08 24.46 -9.31
CA ILE A 267 4.54 25.46 -8.39
C ILE A 267 5.53 26.62 -8.28
N PHE A 268 5.06 27.83 -8.54
CA PHE A 268 5.86 29.05 -8.42
C PHE A 268 5.28 29.97 -7.36
N GLY A 269 6.17 30.63 -6.61
CA GLY A 269 5.81 31.60 -5.59
C GLY A 269 6.58 32.90 -5.75
N GLN A 270 5.92 34.04 -5.53
CA GLN A 270 6.56 35.37 -5.52
C GLN A 270 6.08 36.18 -4.31
N GLY A 271 6.97 36.98 -3.72
CA GLY A 271 6.70 37.74 -2.49
C GLY A 271 6.68 36.86 -1.24
N LEU A 272 7.36 35.71 -1.29
CA LEU A 272 7.37 34.72 -0.22
C LEU A 272 8.60 34.88 0.67
N VAL A 273 8.46 34.52 1.94
CA VAL A 273 9.56 34.38 2.90
C VAL A 273 9.58 32.96 3.47
N THR A 274 10.68 32.61 4.13
CA THR A 274 10.85 31.30 4.74
C THR A 274 9.87 31.13 5.92
N PRO A 275 9.14 30.00 6.01
CA PRO A 275 8.27 29.72 7.14
C PRO A 275 9.10 29.48 8.41
N THR A 276 8.59 29.92 9.54
CA THR A 276 9.25 29.86 10.86
C THR A 276 8.60 28.87 11.81
N ALA A 277 7.34 28.48 11.59
CA ALA A 277 6.66 27.55 12.47
C ALA A 277 7.34 26.18 12.38
N PRO A 278 7.68 25.56 13.53
CA PRO A 278 8.31 24.25 13.53
C PRO A 278 7.36 23.22 12.92
N LEU A 279 7.91 22.30 12.13
CA LEU A 279 7.19 21.08 11.73
C LEU A 279 7.04 20.11 12.90
N THR A 280 7.92 20.27 13.90
CA THR A 280 8.07 19.39 15.05
C THR A 280 7.19 19.84 16.19
N ALA A 281 6.48 18.90 16.82
CA ALA A 281 6.23 19.02 18.25
C ALA A 281 7.60 18.94 18.95
N ALA A 282 7.85 19.82 19.93
CA ALA A 282 9.06 19.70 20.74
C ALA A 282 9.15 18.27 21.31
N LEU A 283 10.36 17.72 21.44
CA LEU A 283 10.56 16.49 22.22
C LEU A 283 9.95 16.74 23.60
N SER A 284 8.80 16.13 23.90
CA SER A 284 8.31 16.10 25.26
C SER A 284 9.38 15.40 26.07
N GLY A 285 9.83 16.00 27.17
CA GLY A 285 10.94 15.52 28.01
C GLY A 285 10.72 14.17 28.70
N GLY A 286 9.80 13.33 28.21
CA GLY A 286 9.70 11.93 28.57
C GLY A 286 10.80 11.11 27.89
N SER A 287 11.22 10.04 28.56
CA SER A 287 12.15 9.06 27.99
C SER A 287 11.58 8.50 26.69
N ALA A 288 12.29 8.70 25.59
CA ALA A 288 12.03 8.03 24.32
C ALA A 288 11.85 6.53 24.59
N PHE A 289 10.67 6.00 24.27
CA PHE A 289 10.37 4.61 24.55
C PHE A 289 10.77 3.75 23.36
N ASP A 290 11.42 2.63 23.68
CA ASP A 290 11.80 1.64 22.71
C ASP A 290 10.52 1.06 22.11
N MET A 291 10.30 1.26 20.82
CA MET A 291 9.68 0.19 20.05
C MET A 291 10.64 -0.97 20.26
N GLY A 292 10.22 -2.08 20.89
CA GLY A 292 11.09 -3.24 21.12
C GLY A 292 11.56 -3.88 19.81
N TYR A 293 12.40 -3.16 19.06
CA TYR A 293 12.86 -3.42 17.71
C TYR A 293 14.02 -4.44 17.73
N GLY A 294 14.65 -4.61 18.90
CA GLY A 294 15.83 -5.46 19.08
C GLY A 294 15.58 -6.97 19.00
N ALA A 295 14.33 -7.44 18.99
CA ALA A 295 14.05 -8.88 19.03
C ALA A 295 13.48 -9.48 17.72
N PHE A 296 12.97 -8.68 16.77
CA PHE A 296 12.30 -9.22 15.56
C PHE A 296 12.76 -8.68 14.22
N THR A 297 13.65 -7.68 14.19
CA THR A 297 14.22 -7.15 12.95
C THR A 297 15.71 -6.97 13.11
N GLY A 298 16.49 -8.01 12.84
CA GLY A 298 17.84 -7.76 12.33
C GLY A 298 17.66 -6.98 11.04
N ARG A 299 18.04 -5.69 11.01
CA ARG A 299 18.13 -4.81 9.83
C ARG A 299 17.14 -5.19 8.70
N GLU A 300 15.97 -4.56 8.67
CA GLU A 300 15.23 -4.45 7.40
C GLU A 300 16.03 -3.57 6.43
N THR A 301 17.04 -4.15 5.81
CA THR A 301 17.62 -3.64 4.56
C THR A 301 16.87 -4.18 3.35
N SER A 302 15.80 -4.95 3.54
CA SER A 302 14.95 -5.46 2.46
C SER A 302 13.47 -5.61 2.88
N PRO A 303 12.63 -4.58 2.66
CA PRO A 303 11.17 -4.56 2.89
C PRO A 303 10.31 -5.59 2.11
N TRP A 304 10.92 -6.55 1.41
CA TRP A 304 10.30 -7.15 0.22
C TRP A 304 9.87 -8.62 0.35
N LEU A 305 10.38 -9.40 1.31
CA LEU A 305 10.14 -10.85 1.34
C LEU A 305 8.84 -11.30 2.04
N ASN A 306 8.27 -10.50 2.96
CA ASN A 306 6.94 -10.78 3.52
C ASN A 306 5.81 -10.52 2.49
N ARG A 307 6.00 -9.47 1.66
CA ARG A 307 5.16 -9.11 0.50
C ARG A 307 5.05 -10.25 -0.51
N ASP A 308 6.16 -10.98 -0.76
CA ASP A 308 6.21 -12.03 -1.78
C ASP A 308 5.37 -13.26 -1.39
N ALA A 309 5.29 -13.60 -0.09
CA ALA A 309 4.51 -14.75 0.37
C ALA A 309 3.00 -14.53 0.19
N GLU A 310 2.53 -13.32 0.49
CA GLU A 310 1.12 -12.99 0.40
C GLU A 310 0.67 -12.81 -1.04
N LEU A 311 1.40 -12.04 -1.85
CA LEU A 311 1.11 -11.94 -3.28
C LEU A 311 1.18 -13.29 -3.99
N ALA A 312 2.13 -14.16 -3.63
CA ALA A 312 2.19 -15.51 -4.18
C ALA A 312 0.95 -16.33 -3.81
N ARG A 313 0.45 -16.22 -2.57
CA ARG A 313 -0.81 -16.87 -2.16
C ARG A 313 -2.00 -16.32 -2.94
N ARG A 314 -2.16 -15.00 -3.06
CA ARG A 314 -3.27 -14.41 -3.83
C ARG A 314 -3.23 -14.80 -5.30
N GLU A 315 -2.03 -14.97 -5.84
CA GLU A 315 -1.81 -15.49 -7.18
C GLU A 315 -2.20 -16.98 -7.33
N ILE A 316 -1.90 -17.80 -6.33
CA ILE A 316 -2.35 -19.20 -6.26
C ILE A 316 -3.88 -19.27 -6.19
N GLU A 317 -4.50 -18.47 -5.33
CA GLU A 317 -5.96 -18.39 -5.20
C GLU A 317 -6.61 -18.04 -6.55
N ARG A 318 -6.07 -17.03 -7.23
CA ARG A 318 -6.53 -16.62 -8.55
C ARG A 318 -6.39 -17.73 -9.60
N LYS A 319 -5.29 -18.49 -9.58
CA LYS A 319 -5.00 -19.54 -10.58
C LYS A 319 -5.76 -20.85 -10.34
N GLU A 320 -5.85 -21.27 -9.08
CA GLU A 320 -6.32 -22.60 -8.71
C GLU A 320 -7.75 -22.61 -8.18
N LEU A 321 -8.23 -21.51 -7.58
CA LEU A 321 -9.52 -21.47 -6.90
C LEU A 321 -10.61 -20.74 -7.68
N THR A 322 -10.26 -19.77 -8.53
CA THR A 322 -11.26 -19.00 -9.31
C THR A 322 -12.22 -19.88 -10.09
N GLY A 323 -11.70 -20.96 -10.72
CA GLY A 323 -12.52 -21.91 -11.48
C GLY A 323 -13.41 -22.82 -10.62
N LEU A 324 -13.28 -22.78 -9.29
CA LEU A 324 -14.02 -23.59 -8.34
C LEU A 324 -15.12 -22.80 -7.62
N VAL A 325 -15.24 -21.49 -7.86
CA VAL A 325 -16.13 -20.58 -7.11
C VAL A 325 -17.60 -20.96 -7.25
N ASP A 326 -18.07 -21.16 -8.49
CA ASP A 326 -19.47 -21.51 -8.75
C ASP A 326 -19.82 -22.87 -8.12
N MET A 327 -18.90 -23.83 -8.25
CA MET A 327 -19.02 -25.17 -7.65
C MET A 327 -19.11 -25.10 -6.12
N ALA A 328 -18.25 -24.30 -5.51
CA ALA A 328 -18.23 -24.10 -4.06
C ALA A 328 -19.57 -23.51 -3.60
N ARG A 329 -20.07 -22.48 -4.29
CA ARG A 329 -21.35 -21.83 -4.00
C ARG A 329 -22.53 -22.80 -4.13
N GLU A 330 -22.58 -23.57 -5.20
CA GLU A 330 -23.61 -24.60 -5.43
C GLU A 330 -23.61 -25.65 -4.33
N GLU A 331 -22.44 -26.17 -3.95
CA GLU A 331 -22.33 -27.16 -2.89
C GLU A 331 -22.75 -26.60 -1.53
N TYR A 332 -22.35 -25.37 -1.21
CA TYR A 332 -22.75 -24.72 0.03
C TYR A 332 -24.26 -24.45 0.09
N ALA A 333 -24.86 -24.01 -1.03
CA ALA A 333 -26.30 -23.81 -1.14
C ALA A 333 -27.06 -25.14 -0.95
N ALA A 334 -26.62 -26.22 -1.62
CA ALA A 334 -27.23 -27.55 -1.48
C ALA A 334 -27.18 -28.06 -0.03
N ARG A 335 -26.03 -27.88 0.66
CA ARG A 335 -25.90 -28.22 2.09
C ARG A 335 -26.85 -27.44 2.99
N ASN A 336 -27.17 -26.19 2.63
CA ASN A 336 -28.11 -25.36 3.37
C ASN A 336 -29.58 -25.68 3.06
N GLU A 337 -29.91 -26.06 1.81
CA GLU A 337 -31.26 -26.49 1.42
C GLU A 337 -31.62 -27.85 2.04
N GLU A 338 -30.66 -28.79 2.11
CA GLU A 338 -30.84 -30.07 2.82
C GLU A 338 -31.15 -29.90 4.33
N ASN A 339 -30.85 -28.74 4.93
CA ASN A 339 -31.23 -28.43 6.32
C ASN A 339 -32.72 -28.06 6.49
N VAL A 340 -33.45 -27.74 5.42
CA VAL A 340 -34.85 -27.29 5.49
C VAL A 340 -35.84 -28.47 5.50
N ASP A 341 -35.46 -29.64 4.95
CA ASP A 341 -36.36 -30.78 4.74
C ASP A 341 -36.30 -31.87 5.84
N GLY A 342 -35.55 -31.64 6.93
CA GLY A 342 -35.60 -32.43 8.18
C GLY A 342 -35.23 -33.92 8.12
N LEU A 343 -34.98 -34.51 6.95
CA LEU A 343 -34.97 -35.97 6.74
C LEU A 343 -33.65 -36.55 6.22
N ARG A 344 -32.58 -35.76 6.04
CA ARG A 344 -31.33 -36.25 5.42
C ARG A 344 -30.04 -35.71 6.03
N ARG A 345 -29.83 -35.90 7.34
CA ARG A 345 -28.46 -35.87 7.90
C ARG A 345 -27.94 -37.27 8.15
N PRO A 346 -26.81 -37.69 7.56
CA PRO A 346 -25.87 -38.53 8.30
C PRO A 346 -25.33 -37.67 9.45
N ALA A 347 -25.48 -38.12 10.69
CA ALA A 347 -25.06 -37.41 11.92
C ALA A 347 -23.53 -37.08 12.02
N ALA A 348 -22.77 -37.27 10.94
CA ALA A 348 -21.31 -37.18 10.87
C ALA A 348 -20.75 -35.81 10.40
N LEU A 349 -21.59 -34.88 9.92
CA LEU A 349 -21.25 -33.46 9.80
C LEU A 349 -21.63 -32.75 11.10
N ARG A 350 -20.76 -32.38 12.05
CA ARG A 350 -19.38 -32.70 12.43
C ARG A 350 -19.35 -32.23 13.90
N ALA A 351 -19.48 -33.12 14.89
CA ALA A 351 -19.52 -32.71 16.30
C ALA A 351 -18.35 -31.77 16.63
N VAL A 352 -18.55 -30.81 17.55
CA VAL A 352 -17.44 -29.96 18.02
C VAL A 352 -16.32 -30.88 18.53
N PRO A 353 -15.10 -30.82 17.96
CA PRO A 353 -14.00 -31.65 18.40
C PRO A 353 -13.72 -31.47 19.89
N LYS A 354 -13.29 -32.54 20.56
CA LYS A 354 -12.91 -32.54 21.96
C LYS A 354 -11.40 -32.38 22.10
N VAL A 355 -10.96 -31.89 23.26
CA VAL A 355 -9.53 -31.87 23.59
C VAL A 355 -8.97 -33.28 23.49
N GLY A 356 -7.86 -33.44 22.77
CA GLY A 356 -7.23 -34.72 22.47
C GLY A 356 -7.61 -35.32 21.12
N ASP A 357 -8.68 -34.85 20.46
CA ASP A 357 -9.03 -35.30 19.12
C ASP A 357 -7.94 -34.91 18.11
N VAL A 358 -7.75 -35.74 17.08
CA VAL A 358 -6.77 -35.51 16.01
C VAL A 358 -7.51 -35.05 14.75
N LEU A 359 -7.12 -33.89 14.23
CA LEU A 359 -7.60 -33.33 12.98
C LEU A 359 -6.48 -33.37 11.94
N LYS A 360 -6.72 -34.07 10.82
CA LYS A 360 -5.78 -34.14 9.71
C LYS A 360 -5.89 -32.90 8.82
N LEU A 361 -5.01 -31.93 9.03
CA LEU A 361 -5.04 -30.61 8.40
C LEU A 361 -3.89 -30.46 7.40
N ASN A 362 -4.18 -29.95 6.20
CA ASN A 362 -3.18 -29.54 5.23
C ASN A 362 -2.54 -28.22 5.68
N THR A 363 -1.21 -28.14 5.70
CA THR A 363 -0.45 -26.92 6.03
C THR A 363 0.27 -26.31 4.82
N GLN A 364 0.04 -26.83 3.61
CA GLN A 364 0.66 -26.32 2.39
C GLN A 364 0.32 -24.85 2.18
N ALA A 365 1.33 -23.99 2.19
CA ALA A 365 1.17 -22.53 2.05
C ALA A 365 1.45 -22.03 0.62
N LEU A 366 2.09 -22.86 -0.22
CA LEU A 366 2.61 -22.45 -1.53
C LEU A 366 1.88 -23.11 -2.72
N GLN A 367 0.86 -23.93 -2.44
CA GLN A 367 0.01 -24.55 -3.45
C GLN A 367 -1.42 -24.66 -2.93
N GLY A 368 -2.39 -24.55 -3.83
CA GLY A 368 -3.80 -24.62 -3.50
C GLY A 368 -4.27 -26.07 -3.41
N CYS A 369 -4.73 -26.62 -4.52
CA CYS A 369 -5.50 -27.87 -4.54
C CYS A 369 -4.65 -29.13 -4.70
N SER A 370 -3.37 -29.02 -5.04
CA SER A 370 -2.44 -30.14 -5.21
C SER A 370 -1.35 -30.21 -4.12
N ASN A 371 -0.68 -31.37 -4.02
CA ASN A 371 0.46 -31.65 -3.12
C ASN A 371 0.27 -31.17 -1.67
N SER A 372 -0.79 -31.65 -1.03
CA SER A 372 -1.08 -31.39 0.37
C SER A 372 0.08 -31.81 1.28
N ALA A 373 0.41 -30.95 2.24
CA ALA A 373 1.29 -31.25 3.36
C ALA A 373 0.42 -31.55 4.59
N LEU A 374 -0.02 -32.79 4.74
CA LEU A 374 -0.95 -33.17 5.81
C LEU A 374 -0.22 -33.33 7.16
N VAL A 375 -0.78 -32.72 8.20
CA VAL A 375 -0.33 -32.80 9.59
C VAL A 375 -1.48 -33.32 10.45
N ASP A 376 -1.17 -34.29 11.32
CA ASP A 376 -2.10 -34.81 12.32
C ASP A 376 -2.12 -33.87 13.55
N GLY A 377 -2.84 -32.75 13.42
CA GLY A 377 -2.96 -31.75 14.48
C GLY A 377 -3.80 -32.24 15.65
N VAL A 378 -3.39 -31.95 16.88
CA VAL A 378 -4.12 -32.35 18.10
C VAL A 378 -4.90 -31.15 18.65
N VAL A 379 -6.18 -31.34 18.94
CA VAL A 379 -7.01 -30.34 19.60
C VAL A 379 -6.52 -30.13 21.03
N LYS A 380 -6.08 -28.91 21.34
CA LYS A 380 -5.53 -28.54 22.66
C LYS A 380 -6.50 -27.75 23.51
N ALA A 381 -7.37 -26.96 22.89
CA ALA A 381 -8.39 -26.19 23.58
C ALA A 381 -9.62 -26.01 22.69
N VAL A 382 -10.80 -25.90 23.30
CA VAL A 382 -12.08 -25.77 22.62
C VAL A 382 -12.87 -24.67 23.30
N GLY A 383 -13.25 -23.66 22.52
CA GLY A 383 -14.06 -22.54 22.95
C GLY A 383 -15.52 -22.65 22.53
N THR A 384 -16.22 -21.54 22.73
CA THR A 384 -17.55 -21.24 22.20
C THR A 384 -17.55 -20.84 20.73
N ARG A 385 -16.44 -20.26 20.22
CA ARG A 385 -16.30 -19.82 18.82
C ARG A 385 -15.03 -20.33 18.14
N SER A 386 -14.13 -20.97 18.89
CA SER A 386 -12.86 -21.47 18.36
C SER A 386 -12.54 -22.90 18.75
N VAL A 387 -11.66 -23.52 17.96
CA VAL A 387 -10.94 -24.75 18.31
C VAL A 387 -9.46 -24.48 18.07
N LEU A 388 -8.63 -24.60 19.10
CA LEU A 388 -7.19 -24.48 18.95
C LEU A 388 -6.58 -25.86 18.73
N VAL A 389 -5.86 -25.98 17.62
CA VAL A 389 -5.15 -27.19 17.20
C VAL A 389 -3.66 -26.91 17.23
N ALA A 390 -2.87 -27.85 17.74
CA ALA A 390 -1.42 -27.78 17.72
C ALA A 390 -0.82 -28.97 17.00
N ASP A 391 0.15 -28.71 16.13
CA ASP A 391 0.97 -29.72 15.48
C ASP A 391 1.86 -30.44 16.51
N PRO A 392 1.77 -31.78 16.68
CA PRO A 392 2.61 -32.54 17.59
C PRO A 392 4.11 -32.42 17.29
N GLY A 393 4.47 -32.08 16.05
CA GLY A 393 5.83 -31.85 15.59
C GLY A 393 6.36 -30.44 15.87
N ASN A 394 5.63 -29.59 16.59
CA ASN A 394 6.11 -28.28 17.04
C ASN A 394 7.37 -28.40 17.93
N PRO A 395 8.28 -27.41 17.91
CA PRO A 395 9.48 -27.42 18.75
C PRO A 395 9.20 -27.56 20.25
N GLY A 396 10.09 -28.25 20.95
CA GLY A 396 10.02 -28.40 22.40
C GLY A 396 10.23 -27.07 23.15
N GLY A 397 9.63 -26.96 24.34
CA GLY A 397 9.67 -25.72 25.13
C GLY A 397 8.73 -24.61 24.62
N GLY A 398 7.70 -24.98 23.83
CA GLY A 398 6.66 -24.08 23.37
C GLY A 398 5.51 -23.88 24.36
N TYR A 399 4.32 -23.65 23.83
CA TYR A 399 3.12 -23.34 24.61
C TYR A 399 2.64 -24.51 25.48
N THR A 400 2.15 -24.16 26.67
CA THR A 400 1.48 -25.05 27.61
C THR A 400 -0.03 -25.12 27.34
N ASP A 401 -0.72 -26.08 27.97
CA ASP A 401 -2.18 -26.16 27.86
C ASP A 401 -2.90 -24.91 28.40
N ALA A 402 -2.33 -24.24 29.41
CA ALA A 402 -2.86 -22.97 29.90
C ALA A 402 -2.74 -21.84 28.87
N ASP A 403 -1.63 -21.80 28.11
CA ASP A 403 -1.44 -20.84 27.03
C ASP A 403 -2.46 -21.07 25.90
N TYR A 404 -2.70 -22.33 25.53
CA TYR A 404 -3.72 -22.69 24.53
C TYR A 404 -5.12 -22.26 24.96
N GLN A 405 -5.48 -22.46 26.23
CA GLN A 405 -6.75 -21.96 26.77
C GLN A 405 -6.83 -20.44 26.74
N SER A 406 -5.72 -19.74 27.02
CA SER A 406 -5.66 -18.27 26.94
C SER A 406 -5.90 -17.75 25.53
N PHE A 407 -5.36 -18.41 24.49
CA PHE A 407 -5.63 -18.05 23.10
C PHE A 407 -7.12 -18.21 22.74
N VAL A 408 -7.73 -19.34 23.10
CA VAL A 408 -9.16 -19.59 22.86
C VAL A 408 -10.03 -18.57 23.58
N ALA A 409 -9.74 -18.29 24.86
CA ALA A 409 -10.48 -17.29 25.63
C ALA A 409 -10.34 -15.89 25.00
N THR A 410 -9.14 -15.52 24.58
CA THR A 410 -8.88 -14.23 23.92
C THR A 410 -9.62 -14.13 22.59
N PHE A 411 -9.56 -15.17 21.76
CA PHE A 411 -10.28 -15.15 20.49
C PHE A 411 -11.79 -15.00 20.71
N ASP A 412 -12.38 -15.83 21.57
CA ASP A 412 -13.83 -15.89 21.76
C ASP A 412 -14.40 -14.63 22.43
N THR A 413 -13.70 -14.06 23.40
CA THR A 413 -14.23 -12.94 24.20
C THR A 413 -13.85 -11.58 23.66
N LEU A 414 -12.81 -11.49 22.82
CA LEU A 414 -12.28 -10.24 22.32
C LEU A 414 -12.24 -10.18 20.79
N VAL A 415 -11.50 -11.08 20.14
CA VAL A 415 -11.26 -10.97 18.69
C VAL A 415 -12.52 -11.24 17.88
N TYR A 416 -13.22 -12.33 18.18
CA TYR A 416 -14.41 -12.74 17.45
C TYR A 416 -15.51 -11.67 17.51
N PRO A 417 -15.90 -11.12 18.69
CA PRO A 417 -16.88 -10.04 18.75
C PRO A 417 -16.49 -8.80 17.94
N ILE A 418 -15.23 -8.34 18.01
CA ILE A 418 -14.75 -7.17 17.27
C ILE A 418 -14.82 -7.42 15.75
N GLY A 419 -14.35 -8.58 15.30
CA GLY A 419 -14.38 -8.94 13.88
C GLY A 419 -15.80 -9.03 13.34
N VAL A 420 -16.71 -9.66 14.08
CA VAL A 420 -18.12 -9.79 13.68
C VAL A 420 -18.84 -8.45 13.69
N GLU A 421 -18.57 -7.59 14.68
CA GLU A 421 -19.16 -6.25 14.77
C GLU A 421 -18.75 -5.36 13.60
N ASN A 422 -17.49 -5.41 13.17
CA ASN A 422 -16.94 -4.47 12.18
C ASN A 422 -16.93 -5.02 10.75
N PHE A 423 -16.83 -6.32 10.54
CA PHE A 423 -16.68 -6.89 9.19
C PHE A 423 -17.80 -7.89 8.84
N GLY A 424 -18.37 -8.54 9.86
CA GLY A 424 -19.51 -9.46 9.73
C GLY A 424 -19.20 -10.87 10.20
N THR A 425 -20.25 -11.70 10.28
CA THR A 425 -20.10 -13.09 10.73
C THR A 425 -19.43 -13.91 9.64
N PRO A 426 -18.38 -14.69 9.95
CA PRO A 426 -17.85 -15.68 9.01
C PRO A 426 -18.90 -16.75 8.71
N THR A 427 -18.65 -17.57 7.70
CA THR A 427 -19.50 -18.72 7.39
C THR A 427 -19.37 -19.83 8.43
N ASN A 428 -20.15 -20.91 8.25
CA ASN A 428 -20.04 -22.14 9.04
C ASN A 428 -20.02 -23.37 8.12
N ILE A 429 -19.02 -23.45 7.25
CA ILE A 429 -18.76 -24.55 6.33
C ILE A 429 -18.42 -25.82 7.10
N GLY A 430 -17.71 -25.68 8.23
CA GLY A 430 -17.38 -26.79 9.13
C GLY A 430 -18.60 -27.40 9.84
N GLY A 431 -19.74 -26.70 9.87
CA GLY A 431 -21.00 -27.16 10.45
C GLY A 431 -21.03 -27.22 11.99
N ASN A 432 -20.08 -26.58 12.66
CA ASN A 432 -19.90 -26.64 14.12
C ASN A 432 -19.77 -25.25 14.80
N ASP A 433 -19.92 -24.16 14.05
CA ASP A 433 -19.78 -22.78 14.53
C ASP A 433 -18.43 -22.50 15.22
N ARG A 434 -17.35 -23.13 14.73
CA ARG A 434 -15.99 -22.94 15.25
C ARG A 434 -15.02 -22.52 14.15
N VAL A 435 -14.14 -21.58 14.50
CA VAL A 435 -12.95 -21.24 13.73
C VAL A 435 -11.76 -22.02 14.28
N ILE A 436 -10.98 -22.66 13.42
CA ILE A 436 -9.77 -23.39 13.81
C ILE A 436 -8.57 -22.43 13.86
N LEU A 437 -7.94 -22.33 15.02
CA LEU A 437 -6.65 -21.64 15.21
C LEU A 437 -5.55 -22.71 15.18
N PHE A 438 -4.81 -22.83 14.09
CA PHE A 438 -3.84 -23.90 13.93
C PHE A 438 -2.39 -23.44 14.18
N LEU A 439 -1.83 -23.80 15.33
CA LEU A 439 -0.44 -23.55 15.70
C LEU A 439 0.47 -24.65 15.15
N THR A 440 1.26 -24.33 14.13
CA THR A 440 2.12 -25.31 13.43
C THR A 440 3.49 -24.75 13.05
N LYS A 441 4.51 -25.59 13.20
CA LYS A 441 5.87 -25.35 12.71
C LYS A 441 5.93 -25.09 11.20
N SER A 442 4.92 -25.48 10.44
CA SER A 442 4.85 -25.15 9.02
C SER A 442 4.87 -23.64 8.79
N VAL A 443 4.33 -22.83 9.70
CA VAL A 443 4.45 -21.36 9.62
C VAL A 443 5.90 -20.92 9.86
N ASN A 444 6.60 -21.49 10.85
CA ASN A 444 8.02 -21.19 11.11
C ASN A 444 8.89 -21.51 9.89
N GLN A 445 8.61 -22.60 9.19
CA GLN A 445 9.35 -23.04 8.00
C GLN A 445 9.27 -22.05 6.83
N LEU A 446 8.22 -21.22 6.78
CA LEU A 446 8.07 -20.18 5.75
C LEU A 446 9.09 -19.05 5.92
N THR A 447 9.70 -18.92 7.09
CA THR A 447 10.72 -17.90 7.37
C THR A 447 12.12 -18.50 7.12
N PRO A 448 12.85 -18.07 6.07
CA PRO A 448 14.16 -18.64 5.75
C PRO A 448 15.21 -18.40 6.85
N PRO A 449 16.31 -19.17 6.87
CA PRO A 449 17.43 -18.92 7.79
C PRO A 449 18.00 -17.50 7.66
N SER A 450 18.33 -16.88 8.79
CA SER A 450 18.98 -15.54 8.84
C SER A 450 18.18 -14.41 8.16
N SER A 451 16.86 -14.56 8.05
CA SER A 451 15.99 -13.53 7.49
C SER A 451 15.82 -12.33 8.44
N SER A 452 15.69 -11.13 7.85
CA SER A 452 15.38 -9.90 8.58
C SER A 452 13.90 -9.77 8.98
N PHE A 453 13.06 -10.73 8.57
CA PHE A 453 11.61 -10.73 8.73
C PHE A 453 11.12 -12.05 9.33
N VAL A 454 9.84 -12.07 9.71
CA VAL A 454 9.12 -13.26 10.20
C VAL A 454 7.71 -13.29 9.61
N ILE A 455 7.25 -14.48 9.25
CA ILE A 455 5.84 -14.73 8.92
C ILE A 455 5.13 -15.15 10.21
N GLY A 456 4.19 -14.32 10.69
CA GLY A 456 3.45 -14.57 11.94
C GLY A 456 2.31 -15.57 11.78
N GLY A 457 1.76 -15.70 10.58
CA GLY A 457 0.62 -16.54 10.27
C GLY A 457 0.20 -16.36 8.83
N PHE A 458 -0.87 -17.04 8.46
CA PHE A 458 -1.59 -16.77 7.21
C PHE A 458 -3.01 -17.34 7.26
N PHE A 459 -3.91 -16.71 6.53
CA PHE A 459 -5.17 -17.25 6.06
C PHE A 459 -5.00 -17.78 4.63
N PHE A 460 -5.73 -18.83 4.28
CA PHE A 460 -5.76 -19.36 2.91
C PHE A 460 -7.20 -19.68 2.52
N SER A 461 -7.76 -18.92 1.56
CA SER A 461 -9.16 -19.10 1.12
C SER A 461 -9.48 -20.49 0.58
N ARG A 462 -8.46 -21.24 0.11
CA ARG A 462 -8.57 -22.65 -0.28
C ARG A 462 -9.35 -23.47 0.73
N ASP A 463 -9.11 -23.26 2.02
CA ASP A 463 -9.68 -24.09 3.07
C ASP A 463 -11.20 -23.91 3.20
N LEU A 464 -11.77 -22.92 2.52
CA LEU A 464 -13.20 -22.70 2.41
C LEU A 464 -13.84 -23.50 1.26
N TYR A 465 -13.08 -24.10 0.34
CA TYR A 465 -13.62 -24.81 -0.82
C TYR A 465 -13.94 -26.28 -0.49
N PRO A 466 -14.86 -26.93 -1.22
CA PRO A 466 -15.09 -28.36 -1.07
C PRO A 466 -13.83 -29.19 -1.33
N LYS A 467 -13.60 -30.22 -0.51
CA LYS A 467 -12.38 -31.04 -0.59
C LYS A 467 -12.47 -32.11 -1.68
N THR A 468 -13.63 -32.74 -1.77
CA THR A 468 -13.88 -33.86 -2.67
C THR A 468 -14.86 -33.44 -3.74
N ALA A 469 -14.63 -33.85 -4.98
CA ALA A 469 -15.63 -33.75 -6.03
C ALA A 469 -16.90 -34.52 -5.63
N ARG A 470 -18.07 -33.89 -5.78
CA ARG A 470 -19.37 -34.47 -5.43
C ARG A 470 -20.42 -34.07 -6.47
N ASN A 471 -21.35 -34.96 -6.80
CA ASN A 471 -22.47 -34.67 -7.72
C ASN A 471 -22.04 -34.09 -9.09
N GLY A 472 -20.88 -34.50 -9.61
CA GLY A 472 -20.32 -33.97 -10.86
C GLY A 472 -19.56 -32.64 -10.70
N LEU A 473 -19.47 -32.10 -9.48
CA LEU A 473 -18.76 -30.87 -9.16
C LEU A 473 -17.28 -31.12 -8.85
N LEU A 474 -16.38 -30.21 -9.27
CA LEU A 474 -14.94 -30.29 -8.97
C LEU A 474 -14.67 -29.95 -7.50
N GLY A 475 -13.68 -30.62 -6.90
CA GLY A 475 -13.23 -30.36 -5.52
C GLY A 475 -11.76 -29.94 -5.48
N CYS A 476 -11.39 -29.26 -4.41
CA CYS A 476 -10.02 -28.89 -4.09
C CYS A 476 -9.42 -29.87 -3.09
N ALA A 477 -8.69 -30.89 -3.56
CA ALA A 477 -8.16 -31.95 -2.68
C ALA A 477 -7.27 -31.42 -1.54
N GLY A 478 -6.61 -30.28 -1.75
CA GLY A 478 -5.84 -29.56 -0.74
C GLY A 478 -6.65 -28.81 0.31
N SER A 479 -7.97 -28.67 0.16
CA SER A 479 -8.81 -27.97 1.14
C SER A 479 -8.91 -28.70 2.48
N ASN A 480 -9.04 -27.92 3.54
CA ASN A 480 -9.42 -28.38 4.87
C ASN A 480 -10.94 -28.34 5.13
N GLU A 481 -11.75 -27.75 4.24
CA GLU A 481 -13.21 -27.56 4.42
C GLU A 481 -13.55 -27.01 5.82
N ALA A 482 -12.93 -25.89 6.20
CA ALA A 482 -13.10 -25.29 7.51
C ALA A 482 -12.78 -23.78 7.49
N GLU A 483 -13.49 -23.05 8.34
CA GLU A 483 -13.08 -21.72 8.79
C GLU A 483 -11.80 -21.84 9.62
N MET A 484 -10.64 -21.45 9.07
CA MET A 484 -9.36 -21.61 9.77
C MET A 484 -8.28 -20.64 9.32
N PHE A 485 -7.26 -20.49 10.16
CA PHE A 485 -6.00 -19.83 9.83
C PHE A 485 -4.83 -20.45 10.62
N TYR A 486 -3.61 -20.18 10.15
CA TYR A 486 -2.37 -20.80 10.62
C TYR A 486 -1.55 -19.78 11.40
N LEU A 487 -0.95 -20.21 12.51
CA LEU A 487 -0.23 -19.34 13.45
C LEU A 487 1.17 -19.87 13.74
N LEU A 488 2.10 -18.94 13.93
CA LEU A 488 3.49 -19.19 14.30
C LEU A 488 3.59 -19.85 15.68
N VAL A 489 4.59 -20.72 15.85
CA VAL A 489 4.87 -21.38 17.14
C VAL A 489 6.21 -20.96 17.73
N PRO A 490 6.37 -20.96 19.07
CA PRO A 490 7.66 -20.75 19.71
C PRO A 490 8.69 -21.80 19.28
N ASP A 491 9.93 -21.37 19.15
CA ASP A 491 11.10 -22.22 18.89
C ASP A 491 12.30 -21.68 19.67
N PRO A 492 12.31 -21.81 21.01
CA PRO A 492 13.32 -21.16 21.85
C PRO A 492 14.74 -21.65 21.61
N GLN A 493 14.91 -22.77 20.90
CA GLN A 493 16.19 -23.39 20.56
C GLN A 493 16.58 -23.18 19.09
N GLY A 494 15.73 -22.55 18.27
CA GLY A 494 16.01 -22.29 16.85
C GLY A 494 16.17 -23.55 16.03
N THR A 495 15.40 -24.59 16.34
CA THR A 495 15.44 -25.89 15.66
C THR A 495 14.98 -25.82 14.20
N ILE A 496 14.16 -24.84 13.85
CA ILE A 496 13.64 -24.62 12.51
C ILE A 496 14.43 -23.48 11.87
N ASN A 497 15.13 -23.79 10.78
CA ASN A 497 15.89 -22.83 9.98
C ASN A 497 16.94 -22.03 10.79
N GLY A 498 17.34 -22.47 11.99
CA GLY A 498 18.24 -21.72 12.87
C GLY A 498 17.60 -20.48 13.52
N ASN A 499 16.29 -20.28 13.35
CA ASN A 499 15.60 -19.06 13.75
C ASN A 499 15.04 -19.19 15.17
N ARG A 500 15.78 -18.70 16.17
CA ARG A 500 15.32 -18.70 17.56
C ARG A 500 14.09 -17.80 17.75
N ARG A 501 13.01 -18.35 18.33
CA ARG A 501 11.76 -17.64 18.63
C ARG A 501 11.34 -17.86 20.08
N ALA A 502 11.50 -16.83 20.91
CA ALA A 502 11.09 -16.91 22.32
C ALA A 502 9.57 -16.88 22.45
N ILE A 503 9.04 -17.56 23.47
CA ILE A 503 7.59 -17.70 23.71
C ILE A 503 6.92 -16.33 23.81
N ALA A 504 7.45 -15.45 24.67
CA ALA A 504 6.88 -14.12 24.91
C ALA A 504 6.71 -13.30 23.62
N ASP A 505 7.62 -13.49 22.68
CA ASP A 505 7.60 -12.75 21.44
C ASP A 505 6.63 -13.31 20.42
N VAL A 506 6.58 -14.64 20.29
CA VAL A 506 5.59 -15.31 19.43
C VAL A 506 4.18 -15.03 19.95
N THR A 507 3.98 -15.02 21.28
CA THR A 507 2.69 -14.68 21.88
C THR A 507 2.28 -13.27 21.47
N ARG A 508 3.21 -12.31 21.60
CA ARG A 508 2.97 -10.91 21.23
C ARG A 508 2.57 -10.77 19.77
N LEU A 509 3.28 -11.46 18.87
CA LEU A 509 3.00 -11.44 17.43
C LEU A 509 1.66 -12.09 17.10
N ASN A 510 1.36 -13.24 17.71
CA ASN A 510 0.14 -13.99 17.42
C ASN A 510 -1.12 -13.22 17.82
N LEU A 511 -1.09 -12.39 18.87
CA LEU A 511 -2.27 -11.64 19.30
C LEU A 511 -2.79 -10.67 18.22
N GLY A 512 -1.91 -9.90 17.57
CA GLY A 512 -2.29 -9.06 16.43
C GLY A 512 -2.62 -9.90 15.19
N THR A 513 -1.81 -10.93 14.92
CA THR A 513 -1.98 -11.83 13.76
C THR A 513 -3.34 -12.51 13.75
N ILE A 514 -3.85 -12.94 14.90
CA ILE A 514 -5.17 -13.58 14.99
C ILE A 514 -6.29 -12.63 14.52
N GLY A 515 -6.23 -11.34 14.88
CA GLY A 515 -7.19 -10.35 14.39
C GLY A 515 -7.07 -10.11 12.88
N HIS A 516 -5.83 -10.03 12.40
CA HIS A 516 -5.48 -9.87 10.99
C HIS A 516 -6.04 -11.02 10.13
N GLU A 517 -5.69 -12.27 10.46
CA GLU A 517 -6.13 -13.44 9.68
C GLU A 517 -7.64 -13.71 9.82
N PHE A 518 -8.22 -13.37 10.96
CA PHE A 518 -9.67 -13.47 11.14
C PHE A 518 -10.43 -12.51 10.23
N GLN A 519 -9.91 -11.30 9.99
CA GLN A 519 -10.49 -10.37 9.04
C GLN A 519 -10.47 -10.97 7.63
N HIS A 520 -9.34 -11.52 7.17
CA HIS A 520 -9.24 -12.15 5.84
C HIS A 520 -10.24 -13.30 5.69
N LEU A 521 -10.38 -14.13 6.73
CA LEU A 521 -11.36 -15.20 6.78
C LEU A 521 -12.79 -14.67 6.66
N ILE A 522 -13.16 -13.63 7.42
CA ILE A 522 -14.49 -13.01 7.32
C ILE A 522 -14.73 -12.49 5.90
N ASN A 523 -13.80 -11.71 5.35
CA ASN A 523 -13.96 -11.10 4.04
C ASN A 523 -14.13 -12.16 2.94
N SER A 524 -13.22 -13.13 2.88
CA SER A 524 -13.23 -14.18 1.86
C SER A 524 -14.44 -15.10 1.97
N SER A 525 -14.78 -15.56 3.19
CA SER A 525 -15.91 -16.47 3.39
C SER A 525 -17.25 -15.83 3.03
N ARG A 526 -17.44 -14.55 3.39
CA ARG A 526 -18.67 -13.83 3.09
C ARG A 526 -18.78 -13.51 1.60
N ARG A 527 -17.71 -13.11 0.93
CA ARG A 527 -17.69 -12.92 -0.54
C ARG A 527 -17.98 -14.20 -1.30
N LEU A 528 -17.48 -15.33 -0.79
CA LEU A 528 -17.71 -16.63 -1.42
C LEU A 528 -19.16 -17.09 -1.25
N TYR A 529 -19.74 -17.00 -0.03
CA TYR A 529 -20.97 -17.72 0.30
C TYR A 529 -22.17 -16.88 0.76
N VAL A 530 -21.96 -15.61 1.14
CA VAL A 530 -23.03 -14.74 1.63
C VAL A 530 -23.40 -13.70 0.56
N ASN A 531 -22.39 -13.04 -0.01
CA ASN A 531 -22.56 -12.04 -1.06
C ASN A 531 -22.17 -12.66 -2.41
N THR A 532 -22.93 -13.66 -2.87
CA THR A 532 -22.56 -14.47 -4.05
C THR A 532 -22.53 -13.67 -5.37
N GLY A 533 -23.06 -12.45 -5.39
CA GLY A 533 -22.85 -11.50 -6.50
C GLY A 533 -21.47 -10.82 -6.51
N ALA A 534 -20.64 -11.02 -5.49
CA ALA A 534 -19.31 -10.46 -5.39
C ALA A 534 -18.26 -11.31 -6.13
N ALA A 535 -17.16 -10.67 -6.52
CA ALA A 535 -15.92 -11.40 -6.80
C ALA A 535 -15.47 -12.15 -5.52
N PRO A 536 -14.91 -13.37 -5.66
CA PRO A 536 -14.57 -14.24 -4.52
C PRO A 536 -13.50 -13.64 -3.61
N ASN A 537 -12.61 -12.82 -4.16
CA ASN A 537 -11.52 -12.18 -3.46
C ASN A 537 -11.60 -10.66 -3.62
N GLU A 538 -11.19 -9.93 -2.59
CA GLU A 538 -10.95 -8.49 -2.64
C GLU A 538 -9.58 -8.18 -3.28
N GLU A 539 -9.37 -6.96 -3.76
CA GLU A 539 -8.03 -6.50 -4.14
C GLU A 539 -7.12 -6.45 -2.91
N THR A 540 -5.93 -7.03 -3.02
CA THR A 540 -5.00 -7.26 -1.90
C THR A 540 -4.76 -6.02 -1.03
N TRP A 541 -4.56 -4.84 -1.64
CA TRP A 541 -4.29 -3.62 -0.87
C TRP A 541 -5.47 -3.22 0.02
N LEU A 542 -6.72 -3.43 -0.40
CA LEU A 542 -7.90 -3.09 0.38
C LEU A 542 -8.15 -4.14 1.47
N ASP A 543 -7.97 -5.42 1.13
CA ASP A 543 -8.10 -6.53 2.08
C ASP A 543 -7.10 -6.38 3.24
N GLU A 544 -5.83 -6.14 2.92
CA GLU A 544 -4.77 -5.85 3.89
C GLU A 544 -5.04 -4.60 4.73
N GLY A 545 -5.57 -3.55 4.10
CA GLY A 545 -5.99 -2.35 4.82
C GLY A 545 -7.05 -2.63 5.88
N LEU A 546 -8.03 -3.49 5.57
CA LEU A 546 -9.06 -3.91 6.52
C LEU A 546 -8.48 -4.79 7.63
N SER A 547 -7.55 -5.71 7.33
CA SER A 547 -6.85 -6.52 8.34
C SER A 547 -6.02 -5.66 9.31
N HIS A 548 -5.34 -4.63 8.81
CA HIS A 548 -4.63 -3.67 9.67
C HIS A 548 -5.57 -2.82 10.53
N VAL A 549 -6.77 -2.50 10.04
CA VAL A 549 -7.82 -1.90 10.86
C VAL A 549 -8.28 -2.88 11.96
N ALA A 550 -8.37 -4.18 11.67
CA ALA A 550 -8.73 -5.18 12.68
C ALA A 550 -7.70 -5.24 13.83
N GLU A 551 -6.40 -5.18 13.53
CA GLU A 551 -5.32 -5.05 14.52
C GLU A 551 -5.50 -3.79 15.39
N GLU A 552 -5.85 -2.67 14.77
CA GLU A 552 -6.05 -1.39 15.47
C GLU A 552 -7.29 -1.39 16.37
N LEU A 553 -8.40 -1.98 15.92
CA LEU A 553 -9.61 -2.10 16.75
C LEU A 553 -9.34 -2.96 17.99
N LEU A 554 -8.51 -4.00 17.87
CA LEU A 554 -8.02 -4.77 19.01
C LEU A 554 -7.19 -3.92 19.96
N TYR A 555 -6.28 -3.10 19.43
CA TYR A 555 -5.48 -2.19 20.23
C TYR A 555 -6.34 -1.24 21.06
N PHE A 556 -7.34 -0.60 20.45
CA PHE A 556 -8.26 0.29 21.16
C PHE A 556 -8.97 -0.43 22.29
N ARG A 557 -9.51 -1.63 22.02
CA ARG A 557 -10.23 -2.40 23.04
C ARG A 557 -9.35 -2.83 24.21
N ILE A 558 -8.16 -3.38 23.94
CA ILE A 558 -7.24 -3.88 24.97
C ILE A 558 -6.65 -2.74 25.79
N SER A 559 -6.41 -1.59 25.16
CA SER A 559 -5.83 -0.43 25.83
C SER A 559 -6.88 0.46 26.50
N GLY A 560 -8.17 0.16 26.35
CA GLY A 560 -9.27 0.91 26.95
C GLY A 560 -9.51 2.28 26.30
N PHE A 561 -9.17 2.43 25.01
CA PHE A 561 -9.34 3.65 24.25
C PHE A 561 -10.54 3.58 23.32
N GLY A 562 -11.17 4.72 23.06
CA GLY A 562 -12.10 4.93 21.96
C GLY A 562 -11.37 5.26 20.65
N SER A 563 -12.01 4.96 19.53
CA SER A 563 -11.47 5.25 18.19
C SER A 563 -11.42 6.75 17.85
N ARG A 564 -11.87 7.64 18.74
CA ARG A 564 -11.92 9.10 18.56
C ARG A 564 -11.20 9.86 19.69
N ASP A 565 -10.34 9.19 20.45
CA ASP A 565 -9.69 9.78 21.63
C ASP A 565 -8.48 10.67 21.32
N ASN A 566 -8.12 10.83 20.04
CA ASN A 566 -6.93 11.53 19.56
C ASN A 566 -5.65 11.14 20.33
N LEU A 567 -5.31 9.85 20.28
CA LEU A 567 -4.23 9.26 21.08
C LEU A 567 -2.88 9.91 20.76
N ASN A 568 -2.21 10.38 21.81
CA ASN A 568 -0.91 11.05 21.74
C ASN A 568 0.18 10.22 22.43
N LEU A 569 1.38 10.79 22.55
CA LEU A 569 2.54 10.12 23.14
C LEU A 569 2.27 9.56 24.55
N ALA A 570 1.57 10.32 25.40
CA ALA A 570 1.27 9.90 26.77
C ALA A 570 0.32 8.71 26.80
N ASN A 571 -0.59 8.59 25.83
CA ASN A 571 -1.49 7.45 25.73
C ASN A 571 -0.76 6.18 25.31
N VAL A 572 0.20 6.28 24.37
CA VAL A 572 0.85 5.10 23.79
C VAL A 572 2.12 4.66 24.51
N GLY A 573 2.77 5.56 25.26
CA GLY A 573 4.04 5.28 25.93
C GLY A 573 4.19 5.86 27.34
N GLY A 574 3.08 6.31 27.96
CA GLY A 574 3.10 6.87 29.32
C GLY A 574 3.41 5.84 30.41
N THR A 575 3.17 4.55 30.16
CA THR A 575 3.43 3.43 31.08
C THR A 575 4.01 2.23 30.35
N THR A 576 4.64 1.31 31.08
CA THR A 576 5.16 0.04 30.53
C THR A 576 4.08 -0.78 29.84
N SER A 577 2.86 -0.83 30.39
CA SER A 577 1.73 -1.57 29.82
C SER A 577 1.23 -0.93 28.51
N GLN A 578 1.08 0.40 28.48
CA GLN A 578 0.70 1.13 27.27
C GLN A 578 1.71 0.93 26.14
N ASN A 579 3.01 1.02 26.46
CA ASN A 579 4.07 0.74 25.49
C ASN A 579 3.99 -0.72 25.00
N ALA A 580 3.85 -1.69 25.91
CA ALA A 580 3.75 -3.10 25.53
C ALA A 580 2.58 -3.35 24.57
N ASN A 581 1.40 -2.77 24.85
CA ASN A 581 0.25 -2.87 23.96
C ASN A 581 0.52 -2.19 22.61
N PHE A 582 1.00 -0.95 22.60
CA PHE A 582 1.30 -0.25 21.35
C PHE A 582 2.33 -1.02 20.50
N SER A 583 3.37 -1.54 21.15
CA SER A 583 4.40 -2.38 20.53
C SER A 583 3.84 -3.68 19.93
N SER A 584 2.76 -4.22 20.50
CA SER A 584 2.17 -5.48 20.08
C SER A 584 1.22 -5.32 18.89
N TYR A 585 0.48 -4.22 18.83
CA TYR A 585 -0.61 -4.06 17.86
C TYR A 585 -0.39 -2.94 16.82
N MET A 586 0.40 -1.92 17.12
CA MET A 586 0.41 -0.68 16.31
C MET A 586 1.76 -0.37 15.66
N THR A 587 2.87 -0.83 16.22
CA THR A 587 4.21 -0.53 15.69
C THR A 587 4.36 -0.85 14.20
N GLN A 588 3.80 -1.97 13.73
CA GLN A 588 3.88 -2.33 12.31
C GLN A 588 3.12 -1.34 11.42
N ASN A 589 1.92 -0.95 11.82
CA ASN A 589 1.11 0.03 11.09
C ASN A 589 1.77 1.41 11.05
N PHE A 590 2.35 1.86 12.16
CA PHE A 590 3.12 3.12 12.23
C PHE A 590 4.40 3.08 11.37
N SER A 591 5.09 1.94 11.31
CA SER A 591 6.27 1.75 10.45
C SER A 591 5.91 1.78 8.96
N ARG A 592 4.83 1.09 8.58
CA ARG A 592 4.28 1.12 7.21
C ARG A 592 3.86 2.53 6.78
N LEU A 593 3.19 3.26 7.67
CA LEU A 593 2.81 4.65 7.40
C LEU A 593 4.03 5.58 7.35
N TYR A 594 5.10 5.32 8.13
CA TYR A 594 6.35 6.07 8.04
C TYR A 594 6.93 6.04 6.61
N ASP A 595 6.90 4.88 5.94
CA ASP A 595 7.34 4.75 4.55
C ASP A 595 6.55 5.64 3.57
N ARG A 596 5.23 5.77 3.80
CA ARG A 596 4.36 6.68 3.03
C ARG A 596 4.68 8.14 3.33
N LEU A 597 4.90 8.50 4.59
CA LEU A 597 5.12 9.89 5.01
C LEU A 597 6.45 10.46 4.47
N ARG A 598 7.50 9.63 4.36
CA ARG A 598 8.79 10.07 3.81
C ARG A 598 8.82 10.19 2.28
N ASN A 599 7.95 9.48 1.57
CA ASN A 599 7.91 9.45 0.09
C ASN A 599 6.50 9.66 -0.48
N PRO A 600 5.79 10.74 -0.09
CA PRO A 600 4.36 10.84 -0.33
C PRO A 600 3.96 11.06 -1.79
N GLU A 601 4.89 11.51 -2.63
CA GLU A 601 4.64 11.81 -4.04
C GLU A 601 4.55 10.56 -4.91
N VAL A 602 5.20 9.46 -4.49
CA VAL A 602 5.38 8.23 -5.30
C VAL A 602 4.78 6.99 -4.66
N THR A 603 3.95 7.18 -3.63
CA THR A 603 3.28 6.11 -2.88
C THR A 603 1.78 6.42 -2.76
N SER A 604 0.94 5.40 -2.69
CA SER A 604 -0.51 5.52 -2.84
C SER A 604 -1.25 4.57 -1.92
N PRO A 605 -2.45 4.91 -1.42
CA PRO A 605 -3.29 3.97 -0.65
C PRO A 605 -3.95 2.89 -1.53
N TYR A 606 -3.82 2.94 -2.86
CA TYR A 606 -4.41 1.97 -3.78
C TYR A 606 -3.45 1.60 -4.91
N ALA A 607 -2.15 1.57 -4.61
CA ALA A 607 -1.23 0.96 -5.55
C ALA A 607 -1.61 -0.51 -5.74
N THR A 608 -1.56 -1.02 -6.97
CA THR A 608 -1.80 -2.44 -7.27
C THR A 608 -0.64 -3.33 -6.83
N ASN A 609 0.21 -2.82 -5.91
CA ASN A 609 1.31 -3.54 -5.30
C ASN A 609 1.01 -3.74 -3.82
N ASP A 610 1.57 -4.79 -3.25
CA ASP A 610 1.47 -5.06 -1.83
C ASP A 610 2.65 -4.44 -1.05
N SER A 611 2.97 -3.18 -1.36
CA SER A 611 4.08 -2.49 -0.68
C SER A 611 3.70 -2.07 0.74
N LEU A 612 4.67 -2.08 1.65
CA LEU A 612 4.49 -1.61 3.04
C LEU A 612 3.94 -0.17 3.08
N SER A 613 4.44 0.71 2.20
CA SER A 613 3.93 2.08 2.08
C SER A 613 2.46 2.16 1.67
N THR A 614 1.99 1.20 0.84
CA THR A 614 0.58 1.12 0.42
C THR A 614 -0.28 0.63 1.56
N ARG A 615 0.12 -0.45 2.24
CA ARG A 615 -0.54 -0.96 3.47
C ARG A 615 -0.68 0.11 4.56
N GLY A 616 0.38 0.89 4.80
CA GLY A 616 0.35 1.99 5.77
C GLY A 616 -0.53 3.15 5.33
N ALA A 617 -0.49 3.50 4.04
CA ALA A 617 -1.34 4.55 3.47
C ALA A 617 -2.82 4.18 3.53
N ILE A 618 -3.19 2.95 3.14
CA ILE A 618 -4.58 2.51 3.15
C ILE A 618 -5.11 2.35 4.56
N TRP A 619 -4.34 1.81 5.51
CA TRP A 619 -4.73 1.77 6.92
C TRP A 619 -5.06 3.17 7.45
N SER A 620 -4.16 4.13 7.26
CA SER A 620 -4.37 5.52 7.68
C SER A 620 -5.60 6.14 7.00
N PHE A 621 -5.78 5.90 5.70
CA PHE A 621 -6.94 6.40 4.95
C PHE A 621 -8.26 5.80 5.43
N LEU A 622 -8.33 4.48 5.62
CA LEU A 622 -9.53 3.80 6.12
C LEU A 622 -9.87 4.27 7.54
N ARG A 623 -8.86 4.45 8.41
CA ARG A 623 -9.05 5.00 9.75
C ARG A 623 -9.67 6.38 9.72
N TYR A 624 -9.12 7.25 8.88
CA TYR A 624 -9.62 8.61 8.64
C TYR A 624 -11.04 8.61 8.09
N ALA A 625 -11.31 7.80 7.06
CA ALA A 625 -12.62 7.70 6.42
C ALA A 625 -13.70 7.18 7.39
N ALA A 626 -13.33 6.24 8.25
CA ALA A 626 -14.19 5.74 9.32
C ALA A 626 -14.42 6.81 10.41
N GLY A 627 -13.38 7.55 10.80
CA GLY A 627 -13.49 8.66 11.75
C GLY A 627 -14.44 9.78 11.28
N ARG A 628 -14.58 9.96 9.96
CA ARG A 628 -15.54 10.88 9.33
C ARG A 628 -16.99 10.41 9.30
N GLN A 629 -17.24 9.14 9.65
CA GLN A 629 -18.62 8.68 9.83
C GLN A 629 -19.22 9.31 11.09
N PRO A 630 -20.55 9.39 11.20
CA PRO A 630 -21.20 9.73 12.46
C PRO A 630 -20.70 8.84 13.60
N VAL A 631 -20.76 9.34 14.84
CA VAL A 631 -20.39 8.55 16.03
C VAL A 631 -21.17 7.23 16.04
N GLY A 632 -20.46 6.11 16.17
CA GLY A 632 -21.03 4.75 16.08
C GLY A 632 -21.20 4.20 14.65
N GLY A 633 -20.89 4.98 13.61
CA GLY A 633 -21.02 4.57 12.20
C GLY A 633 -19.83 3.77 11.64
N GLU A 634 -18.72 3.67 12.37
CA GLU A 634 -17.51 2.97 11.90
C GLU A 634 -17.73 1.49 11.60
N PRO A 635 -18.42 0.71 12.46
CA PRO A 635 -18.66 -0.71 12.17
C PRO A 635 -19.50 -0.91 10.90
N ALA A 636 -20.46 -0.02 10.63
CA ALA A 636 -21.26 -0.08 9.40
C ALA A 636 -20.42 0.23 8.16
N PHE A 637 -19.49 1.18 8.25
CA PHE A 637 -18.57 1.52 7.17
C PHE A 637 -17.63 0.36 6.81
N PHE A 638 -16.95 -0.22 7.80
CA PHE A 638 -16.07 -1.37 7.57
C PHE A 638 -16.84 -2.60 7.07
N ARG A 639 -18.06 -2.81 7.59
CA ARG A 639 -18.95 -3.89 7.15
C ARG A 639 -19.42 -3.67 5.72
N GLY A 640 -19.62 -2.42 5.30
CA GLY A 640 -19.91 -2.07 3.91
C GLY A 640 -18.80 -2.50 2.98
N LEU A 641 -17.54 -2.20 3.33
CA LEU A 641 -16.36 -2.60 2.55
C LEU A 641 -16.21 -4.13 2.47
N ALA A 642 -16.34 -4.83 3.59
CA ALA A 642 -16.23 -6.30 3.63
C ALA A 642 -17.37 -7.02 2.89
N ASN A 643 -18.53 -6.36 2.70
CA ASN A 643 -19.72 -6.96 2.08
C ASN A 643 -20.06 -6.43 0.68
N ALA A 644 -19.21 -5.57 0.11
CA ALA A 644 -19.47 -5.03 -1.21
C ALA A 644 -19.45 -6.13 -2.29
N THR A 645 -20.28 -5.96 -3.31
CA THR A 645 -20.26 -6.81 -4.51
C THR A 645 -19.13 -6.43 -5.47
N THR A 646 -18.61 -5.21 -5.35
CA THR A 646 -17.44 -4.72 -6.08
C THR A 646 -16.16 -4.95 -5.29
N THR A 647 -15.02 -4.72 -5.93
CA THR A 647 -13.67 -4.80 -5.34
C THR A 647 -12.88 -3.51 -5.53
N GLY A 648 -11.79 -3.38 -4.79
CA GLY A 648 -10.80 -2.32 -4.91
C GLY A 648 -11.38 -0.93 -4.85
N LEU A 649 -11.01 -0.11 -5.83
CA LEU A 649 -11.43 1.30 -5.89
C LEU A 649 -12.93 1.45 -6.09
N ALA A 650 -13.58 0.54 -6.83
CA ALA A 650 -15.02 0.57 -7.02
C ALA A 650 -15.76 0.29 -5.70
N ASN A 651 -15.27 -0.68 -4.92
CA ASN A 651 -15.76 -0.94 -3.56
C ASN A 651 -15.60 0.30 -2.68
N LEU A 652 -14.36 0.76 -2.54
CA LEU A 652 -14.03 1.88 -1.67
C LEU A 652 -14.85 3.12 -2.03
N ASN A 653 -14.96 3.45 -3.32
CA ASN A 653 -15.77 4.59 -3.75
C ASN A 653 -17.25 4.39 -3.44
N SER A 654 -17.82 3.21 -3.70
CA SER A 654 -19.25 2.96 -3.44
C SER A 654 -19.64 2.98 -1.97
N THR A 655 -18.70 2.65 -1.07
CA THR A 655 -18.94 2.67 0.38
C THR A 655 -18.77 4.06 0.99
N LEU A 656 -18.03 4.96 0.33
CA LEU A 656 -17.92 6.34 0.77
C LEU A 656 -19.23 7.11 0.49
N PRO A 657 -19.65 8.02 1.39
CA PRO A 657 -20.84 8.85 1.16
C PRO A 657 -20.80 9.55 -0.21
N ASN A 658 -21.85 9.32 -1.01
CA ASN A 658 -22.03 9.88 -2.36
C ASN A 658 -20.91 9.58 -3.38
N GLY A 659 -20.10 8.53 -3.18
CA GLY A 659 -19.06 8.18 -4.17
C GLY A 659 -17.95 9.21 -4.32
N GLN A 660 -17.53 9.84 -3.21
CA GLN A 660 -16.63 11.00 -3.20
C GLN A 660 -15.15 10.64 -2.92
N LEU A 661 -14.64 9.54 -3.48
CA LEU A 661 -13.28 9.06 -3.20
C LEU A 661 -12.20 10.13 -3.41
N ALA A 662 -12.22 10.86 -4.53
CA ALA A 662 -11.24 11.90 -4.82
C ALA A 662 -11.25 13.04 -3.79
N THR A 663 -12.43 13.40 -3.27
CA THR A 663 -12.57 14.41 -2.22
C THR A 663 -12.03 13.91 -0.90
N TYR A 664 -12.39 12.69 -0.49
CA TYR A 664 -11.89 12.09 0.75
C TYR A 664 -10.37 11.94 0.74
N LEU A 665 -9.78 11.55 -0.39
CA LEU A 665 -8.32 11.43 -0.51
C LEU A 665 -7.62 12.79 -0.47
N ASN A 666 -8.19 13.83 -1.11
CA ASN A 666 -7.67 15.19 -1.00
C ASN A 666 -7.75 15.68 0.45
N ASP A 667 -8.88 15.49 1.12
CA ASP A 667 -9.07 15.91 2.50
C ASP A 667 -8.16 15.12 3.46
N TRP A 668 -7.93 13.82 3.21
CA TRP A 668 -6.96 13.01 3.95
C TRP A 668 -5.51 13.48 3.74
N ALA A 669 -5.15 13.90 2.52
CA ALA A 669 -3.82 14.49 2.28
C ALA A 669 -3.66 15.81 3.07
N VAL A 670 -4.69 16.65 3.11
CA VAL A 670 -4.69 17.87 3.95
C VAL A 670 -4.62 17.49 5.44
N ALA A 671 -5.38 16.50 5.89
CA ALA A 671 -5.35 16.03 7.28
C ALA A 671 -3.97 15.49 7.67
N THR A 672 -3.30 14.76 6.78
CA THR A 672 -1.93 14.24 6.99
C THR A 672 -0.93 15.35 7.28
N PHE A 673 -1.11 16.52 6.67
CA PHE A 673 -0.32 17.71 6.96
C PHE A 673 -0.80 18.46 8.21
N ALA A 674 -2.11 18.62 8.37
CA ALA A 674 -2.73 19.46 9.38
C ALA A 674 -2.77 18.82 10.78
N ASP A 675 -2.65 17.50 10.85
CA ASP A 675 -2.71 16.68 12.08
C ASP A 675 -1.97 17.34 13.24
N ASP A 676 -2.71 17.83 14.24
CA ASP A 676 -2.21 18.50 15.44
C ASP A 676 -1.02 19.45 15.18
N PHE A 677 -1.10 20.24 14.10
CA PHE A 677 -0.03 21.13 13.69
C PHE A 677 0.27 22.19 14.76
N VAL A 678 1.55 22.36 15.09
CA VAL A 678 1.98 23.30 16.14
C VAL A 678 1.65 24.73 15.74
N GLY A 679 0.84 25.41 16.55
CA GLY A 679 0.38 26.77 16.29
C GLY A 679 -0.94 26.85 15.52
N LEU A 680 -1.56 25.70 15.18
CA LEU A 680 -2.90 25.61 14.64
C LEU A 680 -3.85 25.03 15.70
N PRO A 681 -4.69 25.84 16.35
CA PRO A 681 -5.72 25.36 17.26
C PRO A 681 -6.69 24.42 16.54
N ALA A 682 -6.96 23.25 17.12
CA ALA A 682 -7.90 22.27 16.56
C ALA A 682 -9.31 22.87 16.32
N ALA A 683 -9.73 23.83 17.16
CA ALA A 683 -11.02 24.52 17.02
C ALA A 683 -11.13 25.39 15.75
N GLN A 684 -10.00 25.75 15.13
CA GLN A 684 -9.96 26.57 13.91
C GLN A 684 -9.91 25.73 12.63
N LEU A 685 -9.70 24.41 12.76
CA LEU A 685 -9.66 23.49 11.65
C LEU A 685 -11.02 22.80 11.48
N ASP A 686 -11.48 22.69 10.24
CA ASP A 686 -12.67 21.91 9.89
C ASP A 686 -12.44 20.43 10.25
N ASP A 687 -13.46 19.75 10.78
CA ASP A 687 -13.35 18.36 11.24
C ASP A 687 -12.92 17.39 10.13
N ARG A 688 -13.18 17.73 8.86
CA ARG A 688 -12.74 16.90 7.72
C ARG A 688 -11.21 16.85 7.56
N TYR A 689 -10.48 17.77 8.18
CA TYR A 689 -9.01 17.85 8.10
C TYR A 689 -8.32 17.36 9.38
N LYS A 690 -9.02 16.62 10.23
CA LYS A 690 -8.49 16.07 11.48
C LYS A 690 -8.42 14.54 11.42
N PHE A 691 -7.48 13.95 12.16
CA PHE A 691 -7.55 12.55 12.54
C PHE A 691 -8.23 12.44 13.91
N PRO A 692 -9.41 11.79 14.02
CA PRO A 692 -10.04 11.63 15.32
C PRO A 692 -9.29 10.65 16.23
N SER A 693 -8.60 9.66 15.66
CA SER A 693 -8.03 8.54 16.40
C SER A 693 -6.63 8.79 16.94
N TRP A 694 -5.79 9.48 16.18
CA TRP A 694 -4.35 9.51 16.37
C TRP A 694 -3.78 10.90 16.20
N ASN A 695 -2.96 11.32 17.16
CA ASN A 695 -2.06 12.45 17.04
C ASN A 695 -0.68 11.92 16.59
N PHE A 696 -0.52 11.76 15.28
CA PHE A 696 0.71 11.23 14.70
C PHE A 696 1.90 12.15 14.97
N ARG A 697 1.67 13.47 14.97
CA ARG A 697 2.71 14.47 15.21
C ARG A 697 3.31 14.40 16.62
N SER A 698 2.53 13.98 17.62
CA SER A 698 2.99 13.75 18.99
C SER A 698 3.79 12.46 19.12
N ILE A 699 3.35 11.40 18.42
CA ILE A 699 3.90 10.05 18.58
C ILE A 699 5.22 9.89 17.81
N TYR A 700 5.23 10.19 16.51
CA TYR A 700 6.37 9.89 15.62
C TYR A 700 7.73 10.40 16.09
N PRO A 701 7.88 11.64 16.61
CA PRO A 701 9.18 12.15 17.06
C PRO A 701 9.89 11.24 18.08
N ASN A 702 9.15 10.42 18.82
CA ASN A 702 9.69 9.55 19.87
C ASN A 702 9.87 8.10 19.42
N LEU A 703 9.44 7.74 18.21
CA LEU A 703 9.59 6.37 17.69
C LEU A 703 11.02 6.13 17.17
N ARG A 704 11.48 4.88 17.30
CA ARG A 704 12.80 4.40 16.86
C ARG A 704 12.67 3.46 15.65
N ILE A 705 12.42 4.04 14.46
CA ILE A 705 12.09 3.24 13.25
C ILE A 705 13.33 2.87 12.44
N THR A 706 14.28 3.80 12.26
CA THR A 706 15.44 3.62 11.37
C THR A 706 16.74 3.30 12.10
N GLY A 707 16.69 3.12 13.43
CA GLY A 707 17.86 2.92 14.27
C GLY A 707 17.57 3.12 15.76
N PRO A 708 18.61 3.11 16.62
CA PRO A 708 18.44 3.21 18.07
C PRO A 708 18.05 4.61 18.55
N ALA A 709 18.18 5.64 17.70
CA ALA A 709 17.81 7.01 18.02
C ALA A 709 16.33 7.26 17.69
N PRO A 710 15.62 8.07 18.50
CA PRO A 710 14.28 8.54 18.14
C PRO A 710 14.32 9.41 16.88
N LEU A 711 13.24 9.43 16.10
CA LEU A 711 13.16 10.21 14.87
C LEU A 711 13.35 11.72 15.10
N GLY A 712 12.92 12.25 16.25
CA GLY A 712 12.98 13.66 16.61
C GLY A 712 12.01 14.57 15.86
N VAL A 713 11.32 14.04 14.83
CA VAL A 713 10.43 14.81 13.95
C VAL A 713 9.21 13.99 13.53
N TYR A 714 8.15 14.69 13.15
CA TYR A 714 7.08 14.09 12.35
C TYR A 714 7.61 13.87 10.91
N PRO A 715 7.58 12.65 10.37
CA PRO A 715 8.38 12.26 9.20
C PRO A 715 7.79 12.70 7.86
N LEU A 716 6.70 13.47 7.84
CA LEU A 716 6.09 13.94 6.60
C LEU A 716 7.08 14.78 5.80
N ALA A 717 7.43 14.30 4.60
CA ALA A 717 8.32 15.02 3.70
C ALA A 717 7.64 16.30 3.20
N THR A 718 8.24 17.45 3.53
CA THR A 718 7.81 18.77 3.07
C THR A 718 8.99 19.52 2.48
N ARG A 719 8.71 20.45 1.57
CA ARG A 719 9.72 21.36 1.00
C ARG A 719 9.32 22.81 1.23
N THR A 720 10.30 23.70 1.34
CA THR A 720 10.03 25.15 1.39
C THR A 720 9.89 25.69 -0.02
N LEU A 721 8.74 26.32 -0.33
CA LEU A 721 8.56 27.10 -1.56
C LEU A 721 9.19 28.48 -1.35
N ARG A 722 10.29 28.73 -2.07
CA ARG A 722 11.04 30.00 -1.99
C ARG A 722 10.50 30.99 -3.01
N SER A 723 10.59 32.28 -2.70
CA SER A 723 10.22 33.32 -3.67
C SER A 723 11.09 33.24 -4.91
N ASN A 724 10.48 33.42 -6.07
CA ASN A 724 11.11 33.47 -7.39
C ASN A 724 11.82 32.17 -7.80
N VAL A 725 11.46 31.03 -7.18
CA VAL A 725 12.03 29.72 -7.52
C VAL A 725 10.90 28.72 -7.72
N SER A 726 10.75 28.21 -8.95
CA SER A 726 9.80 27.14 -9.25
C SER A 726 10.19 25.83 -8.56
N GLN A 727 9.19 25.11 -8.05
CA GLN A 727 9.32 23.78 -7.50
C GLN A 727 8.51 22.80 -8.34
N ARG A 728 9.19 21.81 -8.93
CA ARG A 728 8.55 20.73 -9.67
C ARG A 728 8.09 19.62 -8.72
N LEU A 729 6.84 19.19 -8.87
CA LEU A 729 6.27 18.00 -8.22
C LEU A 729 6.02 16.92 -9.28
N ASN A 730 6.15 15.64 -8.90
CA ASN A 730 5.81 14.50 -9.76
C ASN A 730 4.99 13.49 -8.96
N LEU A 731 3.66 13.58 -9.08
CA LEU A 731 2.75 12.81 -8.25
C LEU A 731 2.25 11.57 -8.99
N ALA A 732 2.46 10.38 -8.42
CA ALA A 732 1.74 9.16 -8.80
C ALA A 732 0.26 9.28 -8.42
N GLY A 733 -0.62 8.49 -9.05
CA GLY A 733 -2.04 8.44 -8.67
C GLY A 733 -2.22 8.07 -7.19
N GLY A 734 -2.91 8.93 -6.42
CA GLY A 734 -3.04 8.81 -4.96
C GLY A 734 -1.87 9.35 -4.15
N GLY A 735 -0.85 9.88 -4.82
CA GLY A 735 0.27 10.60 -4.23
C GLY A 735 -0.09 12.03 -3.83
N ALA A 736 0.70 12.59 -2.92
CA ALA A 736 0.56 13.98 -2.47
C ALA A 736 1.93 14.65 -2.29
N GLY A 737 2.01 15.95 -2.57
CA GLY A 737 3.18 16.77 -2.32
C GLY A 737 2.86 17.94 -1.39
N TYR A 738 3.83 18.31 -0.56
CA TYR A 738 3.65 19.27 0.53
C TYR A 738 4.71 20.37 0.46
N LEU A 739 4.28 21.60 0.20
CA LEU A 739 5.14 22.77 0.16
C LEU A 739 4.73 23.75 1.26
N ARG A 740 5.70 24.39 1.91
CA ARG A 740 5.46 25.43 2.93
C ARG A 740 6.09 26.75 2.53
N PHE A 741 5.44 27.84 2.89
CA PHE A 741 5.95 29.19 2.69
C PHE A 741 5.31 30.16 3.68
N ALA A 742 5.82 31.39 3.72
CA ALA A 742 5.24 32.47 4.50
C ALA A 742 5.12 33.74 3.66
N VAL A 743 4.28 34.65 4.12
CA VAL A 743 4.15 36.02 3.59
C VAL A 743 4.42 37.00 4.74
N ALA A 744 5.35 37.92 4.50
CA ALA A 744 5.78 38.91 5.49
C ALA A 744 4.65 39.87 5.89
N PRO A 745 4.72 40.53 7.06
CA PRO A 745 3.63 41.34 7.58
C PRO A 745 3.37 42.53 6.67
N ASN A 746 2.10 42.84 6.44
CA ASN A 746 1.62 43.90 5.56
C ASN A 746 2.11 43.76 4.10
N ARG A 747 2.57 42.57 3.71
CA ARG A 747 2.91 42.22 2.34
C ARG A 747 1.90 41.23 1.78
N THR A 748 1.99 41.03 0.48
CA THR A 748 1.22 40.04 -0.25
C THR A 748 2.19 39.11 -0.97
N GLY A 749 1.80 37.86 -1.07
CA GLY A 749 2.52 36.83 -1.81
C GLY A 749 1.56 36.16 -2.77
N VAL A 750 2.11 35.59 -3.83
CA VAL A 750 1.32 34.87 -4.83
C VAL A 750 1.89 33.50 -5.02
N VAL A 751 1.01 32.51 -5.12
CA VAL A 751 1.37 31.15 -5.50
C VAL A 751 0.58 30.80 -6.75
N SER A 752 1.25 30.14 -7.68
CA SER A 752 0.67 29.72 -8.96
C SER A 752 1.13 28.31 -9.27
N VAL A 753 0.33 27.61 -10.06
CA VAL A 753 0.66 26.28 -10.53
C VAL A 753 0.48 26.21 -12.04
N SER A 754 1.41 25.53 -12.69
CA SER A 754 1.42 25.38 -14.14
C SER A 754 1.75 23.93 -14.52
N THR A 755 1.10 23.43 -15.57
CA THR A 755 1.43 22.15 -16.21
C THR A 755 1.98 22.43 -17.59
N ASN A 756 3.31 22.35 -17.74
CA ASN A 756 3.98 22.63 -19.02
C ASN A 756 3.62 24.00 -19.64
N GLY A 757 3.58 25.06 -18.83
CA GLY A 757 3.25 26.41 -19.30
C GLY A 757 1.76 26.65 -19.49
N GLY A 758 0.93 25.62 -19.33
CA GLY A 758 -0.52 25.71 -19.34
C GLY A 758 -1.14 25.68 -17.94
N PRO A 759 -2.48 25.70 -17.87
CA PRO A 759 -3.24 25.53 -16.64
C PRO A 759 -2.89 24.24 -15.88
N ALA A 760 -3.24 24.18 -14.60
CA ALA A 760 -3.06 22.97 -13.82
C ALA A 760 -3.84 21.78 -14.39
N ALA A 761 -3.24 20.60 -14.41
CA ALA A 761 -3.94 19.37 -14.78
C ALA A 761 -5.17 19.15 -13.88
N THR A 762 -6.31 18.79 -14.49
CA THR A 762 -7.58 18.55 -13.78
C THR A 762 -7.51 17.38 -12.79
N SER A 763 -6.55 16.48 -12.98
CA SER A 763 -6.21 15.37 -12.10
C SER A 763 -5.46 15.80 -10.83
N ILE A 764 -5.08 17.08 -10.69
CA ILE A 764 -4.44 17.59 -9.48
C ILE A 764 -5.39 18.51 -8.73
N LYS A 765 -5.52 18.25 -7.43
CA LYS A 765 -6.20 19.13 -6.47
C LYS A 765 -5.15 19.93 -5.71
N PHE A 766 -5.30 21.25 -5.68
CA PHE A 766 -4.39 22.14 -4.95
C PHE A 766 -5.12 22.76 -3.78
N SER A 767 -4.79 22.32 -2.58
CA SER A 767 -5.33 22.89 -1.34
C SER A 767 -4.28 23.79 -0.72
N VAL A 768 -4.62 25.08 -0.54
CA VAL A 768 -3.80 26.03 0.21
C VAL A 768 -4.42 26.19 1.59
N MET A 769 -3.60 26.00 2.61
CA MET A 769 -4.00 26.08 4.01
C MET A 769 -3.24 27.21 4.69
N ARG A 770 -3.93 28.04 5.47
CA ARG A 770 -3.28 28.99 6.39
C ARG A 770 -3.03 28.31 7.73
N VAL A 771 -1.77 28.20 8.13
CA VAL A 771 -1.36 27.53 9.36
C VAL A 771 -1.01 28.49 10.50
N ARG A 772 -0.74 29.77 10.17
CA ARG A 772 -0.41 30.82 11.14
C ARG A 772 -0.83 32.20 10.65
#